data_AF-A0A1G3KNW0-F1
#
_entry.id   AF-A0A1G3KNW0-F1
#
_cell.length_a   1.000
_cell.length_b   1.000
_cell.length_c   1.000
_cell.angle_alpha   90.00
_cell.angle_beta   90.00
_cell.angle_gamma   90.00
#
_symmetry.space_group_name_H-M   'P 1'
#
loop_
_entity.id
_entity.type
_entity.pdbx_description
1 polymer ?
#
loop_
_entity_poly.entity_id
_entity_poly.type
_entity_poly.pdbx_seq_one_letter_code
_entity_poly.pdbx_strand_id
1 'polypeptide(L)'
;MSEQILEVLENLLNEEKWTRATINNYTIKNFEDLNKLMIDFKKVDVIAQTREITSEYLKHNKNSIVALYISSILQLEEGGIDDNSIYNILKIFTDNLKWNIVEYLCKKFLSYIEDKIILRSLIDSYKNLNKKDELPELWERLIKVDFEEADLVVKLAALREQNNEVDEALNYYKKAINRYILNKNYPQVEELWKKLLSYESLGYEYFFNLDKKISKHFSIERSIELLRYIYEIYKTKEDYDPCIKILKLMLEKIPTDDYARKEIVDIYRKKYKDHSFLDEYVRISNLDGQWRSIHDAIISFERHIAFDKGNFVYHRAWGIGRIKEVSKDIFTIDFQNKKDHKMKLEMALSSLKTLPKNHIWVLKLKNMDKLKEMVKSDIQWALKTIMLSYDNQASIKNIKEELVPDVLTASAWNTWWANARKILKTDPKFGVVDNEKDVYQVREKPLSFEEKTYNSFKAAKDFNQRFNLILDYIENADTDSEYLEDMINYFSSYLNSINNVNEQTICSYLLILNIQRKFTFIKVNLNYGFKDFLDQVEDPISIYENISIPDYKKDYLIQLKRYHANWDTVFTRIFYFYPNRFIYDELASKNQTLVEKIIKDLFVGYKEYRDAFLWIVSNVLTEEKAQELNIDYNNVILSLIHLIEITGKDVGLKKEVTKNKRISTQVRDFLFKNKFLSNYIKRSSEEFCKRLYTISNELISVDGESIVMIKNTIADKFPEIDTEDKSLKFDIGMAKNSIMDKLLTTLSSMKKVQQELLHIKDIDIPENSKEIGYAMEKGDLRENAEYKAAKERQSFLQNKLNKLMTDIGRATIIKKEDITGDFITFGTKVELMDQISNSTVDYIILGPWESNTEKNIISYQSPLGSHLLDRRLKDEVKFALNDKEYHYIVNKIEVYDF
;
A
#
# COMPACT_ATOMS: atom_id res chain seq x y z
N MET A 1 -45.92 -3.33 18.08
CA MET A 1 -44.79 -4.27 17.91
C MET A 1 -43.58 -3.81 18.72
N SER A 2 -43.17 -2.53 18.63
CA SER A 2 -42.13 -1.92 19.49
C SER A 2 -42.47 -1.94 20.99
N GLU A 3 -43.68 -1.56 21.39
CA GLU A 3 -44.10 -1.59 22.80
C GLU A 3 -44.13 -3.02 23.38
N GLN A 4 -44.64 -3.97 22.61
CA GLN A 4 -44.73 -5.38 23.02
C GLN A 4 -43.35 -6.01 23.25
N ILE A 5 -42.33 -5.64 22.45
CA ILE A 5 -40.99 -6.20 22.62
C ILE A 5 -40.23 -5.56 23.79
N LEU A 6 -40.48 -4.28 24.08
CA LEU A 6 -39.96 -3.60 25.27
C LEU A 6 -40.62 -4.15 26.55
N GLU A 7 -41.91 -4.49 26.52
CA GLU A 7 -42.60 -5.14 27.63
C GLU A 7 -41.99 -6.52 27.94
N VAL A 8 -41.55 -7.27 26.93
CA VAL A 8 -40.81 -8.53 27.13
C VAL A 8 -39.49 -8.28 27.87
N LEU A 9 -38.77 -7.21 27.55
CA LEU A 9 -37.53 -6.83 28.26
C LEU A 9 -37.81 -6.51 29.72
N GLU A 10 -38.80 -5.67 30.00
CA GLU A 10 -39.16 -5.26 31.37
C GLU A 10 -39.61 -6.46 32.21
N ASN A 11 -40.38 -7.38 31.62
CA ASN A 11 -40.78 -8.62 32.28
C ASN A 11 -39.57 -9.50 32.63
N LEU A 12 -38.62 -9.68 31.69
CA LEU A 12 -37.39 -10.42 31.94
C LEU A 12 -36.56 -9.80 33.08
N LEU A 13 -36.46 -8.47 33.13
CA LEU A 13 -35.74 -7.77 34.19
C LEU A 13 -36.42 -7.94 35.55
N ASN A 14 -37.75 -7.85 35.59
CA ASN A 14 -38.54 -7.98 36.82
C ASN A 14 -38.58 -9.41 37.38
N GLU A 15 -38.55 -10.42 36.50
CA GLU A 15 -38.50 -11.84 36.89
C GLU A 15 -37.12 -12.26 37.39
N GLU A 16 -36.06 -11.58 36.96
CA GLU A 16 -34.69 -11.87 37.34
C GLU A 16 -34.39 -11.46 38.80
N LYS A 17 -34.45 -12.43 39.71
CA LYS A 17 -34.00 -12.28 41.11
C LYS A 17 -32.62 -12.89 41.32
N TRP A 18 -31.62 -12.07 41.64
CA TRP A 18 -30.24 -12.52 41.84
C TRP A 18 -30.06 -13.26 43.18
N THR A 19 -29.80 -14.57 43.12
CA THR A 19 -29.49 -15.45 44.26
C THR A 19 -28.50 -16.54 43.81
N ARG A 20 -27.77 -17.16 44.74
CA ARG A 20 -26.84 -18.27 44.42
C ARG A 20 -27.56 -19.47 43.76
N ALA A 21 -28.83 -19.69 44.11
CA ALA A 21 -29.67 -20.72 43.50
C ALA A 21 -30.05 -20.37 42.04
N THR A 22 -30.33 -19.09 41.74
CA THR A 22 -30.65 -18.67 40.38
C THR A 22 -29.44 -18.69 39.45
N ILE A 23 -28.23 -18.36 39.91
CA ILE A 23 -26.99 -18.46 39.11
C ILE A 23 -26.74 -19.90 38.62
N ASN A 24 -27.06 -20.91 39.44
CA ASN A 24 -26.90 -22.31 39.06
C ASN A 24 -27.82 -22.74 37.91
N ASN A 25 -28.92 -22.03 37.69
CA ASN A 25 -29.89 -22.31 36.65
C ASN A 25 -29.56 -21.64 35.31
N TYR A 26 -28.59 -20.71 35.27
CA TYR A 26 -28.15 -20.12 34.01
C TYR A 26 -27.37 -21.13 33.18
N THR A 27 -27.68 -21.15 31.89
CA THR A 27 -27.03 -21.95 30.86
C THR A 27 -26.65 -21.07 29.68
N ILE A 28 -25.84 -21.60 28.76
CA ILE A 28 -25.49 -20.90 27.52
C ILE A 28 -26.74 -20.50 26.73
N LYS A 29 -27.79 -21.34 26.75
CA LYS A 29 -29.05 -21.10 26.05
C LYS A 29 -29.72 -19.79 26.48
N ASN A 30 -29.62 -19.40 27.75
CA ASN A 30 -30.17 -18.13 28.21
C ASN A 30 -29.55 -16.93 27.46
N PHE A 31 -28.24 -16.97 27.22
CA PHE A 31 -27.56 -15.90 26.47
C PHE A 31 -27.83 -15.97 24.96
N GLU A 32 -28.01 -17.17 24.40
CA GLU A 32 -28.46 -17.33 23.01
C GLU A 32 -29.85 -16.74 22.78
N ASP A 33 -30.77 -16.91 23.74
CA ASP A 33 -32.10 -16.33 23.67
C ASP A 33 -32.06 -14.81 23.84
N LEU A 34 -31.20 -14.28 24.73
CA LEU A 34 -30.94 -12.83 24.81
C LEU A 34 -30.34 -12.27 23.51
N ASN A 35 -29.49 -13.03 22.80
CA ASN A 35 -28.96 -12.62 21.50
C ASN A 35 -30.05 -12.54 20.43
N LYS A 36 -31.01 -13.49 20.41
CA LYS A 36 -32.16 -13.41 19.50
C LYS A 36 -33.01 -12.18 19.80
N LEU A 37 -33.26 -11.92 21.08
CA LEU A 37 -34.01 -10.74 21.52
C LEU A 37 -33.31 -9.45 21.10
N MET A 38 -31.97 -9.40 21.20
CA MET A 38 -31.17 -8.27 20.68
C MET A 38 -31.31 -8.07 19.17
N ILE A 39 -31.38 -9.14 18.38
CA ILE A 39 -31.64 -9.06 16.93
C ILE A 39 -33.03 -8.46 16.68
N ASP A 40 -34.02 -8.88 17.45
CA ASP A 40 -35.38 -8.38 17.28
C ASP A 40 -35.53 -6.91 17.73
N PHE A 41 -34.84 -6.48 18.80
CA PHE A 41 -34.75 -5.05 19.15
C PHE A 41 -34.19 -4.19 18.02
N LYS A 42 -33.20 -4.68 17.28
CA LYS A 42 -32.65 -3.97 16.12
C LYS A 42 -33.63 -3.92 14.96
N LYS A 43 -34.33 -5.01 14.66
CA LYS A 43 -35.33 -5.04 13.57
C LYS A 43 -36.43 -4.02 13.75
N VAL A 44 -36.77 -3.71 15.01
CA VAL A 44 -37.86 -2.79 15.36
C VAL A 44 -37.34 -1.40 15.78
N ASP A 45 -36.03 -1.15 15.65
CA ASP A 45 -35.37 0.13 15.94
C ASP A 45 -35.60 0.69 17.36
N VAL A 46 -35.56 -0.19 18.38
CA VAL A 46 -35.79 0.19 19.79
C VAL A 46 -34.53 0.26 20.65
N ILE A 47 -33.35 0.30 20.03
CA ILE A 47 -32.06 0.19 20.72
C ILE A 47 -31.83 1.31 21.75
N ALA A 48 -32.25 2.54 21.45
CA ALA A 48 -32.13 3.65 22.37
C ALA A 48 -32.96 3.45 23.65
N GLN A 49 -34.22 2.99 23.52
CA GLN A 49 -35.07 2.72 24.68
C GLN A 49 -34.55 1.51 25.48
N THR A 50 -34.11 0.44 24.81
CA THR A 50 -33.48 -0.72 25.48
C THR A 50 -32.29 -0.28 26.33
N ARG A 51 -31.45 0.63 25.83
CA ARG A 51 -30.31 1.17 26.59
C ARG A 51 -30.76 1.96 27.82
N GLU A 52 -31.77 2.80 27.68
CA GLU A 52 -32.29 3.61 28.78
C GLU A 52 -32.85 2.72 29.90
N ILE A 53 -33.72 1.76 29.55
CA ILE A 53 -34.32 0.79 30.47
C ILE A 53 -33.24 0.00 31.21
N THR A 54 -32.28 -0.57 30.48
CA THR A 54 -31.22 -1.39 31.09
C THR A 54 -30.28 -0.57 31.97
N SER A 55 -29.93 0.67 31.56
CA SER A 55 -29.08 1.55 32.38
C SER A 55 -29.77 1.98 33.67
N GLU A 56 -31.06 2.29 33.61
CA GLU A 56 -31.84 2.69 34.78
C GLU A 56 -32.00 1.51 35.75
N TYR A 57 -32.26 0.32 35.22
CA TYR A 57 -32.37 -0.90 36.02
C TYR A 57 -31.05 -1.22 36.76
N LEU A 58 -29.91 -1.06 36.09
CA LEU A 58 -28.58 -1.31 36.69
C LEU A 58 -28.22 -0.34 37.83
N LYS A 59 -28.80 0.86 37.88
CA LYS A 59 -28.60 1.79 39.02
C LYS A 59 -29.11 1.18 40.33
N HIS A 60 -30.20 0.43 40.27
CA HIS A 60 -30.85 -0.18 41.43
C HIS A 60 -30.47 -1.66 41.61
N ASN A 61 -30.14 -2.36 40.52
CA ASN A 61 -29.87 -3.80 40.50
C ASN A 61 -28.52 -4.12 39.83
N LYS A 62 -27.41 -3.78 40.51
CA LYS A 62 -26.04 -3.88 39.96
C LYS A 62 -25.61 -5.28 39.49
N ASN A 63 -26.28 -6.34 39.97
CA ASN A 63 -25.93 -7.74 39.67
C ASN A 63 -26.92 -8.43 38.72
N SER A 64 -27.83 -7.70 38.06
CA SER A 64 -28.77 -8.25 37.08
C SER A 64 -27.99 -8.80 35.87
N ILE A 65 -28.05 -10.11 35.62
CA ILE A 65 -27.29 -10.77 34.56
C ILE A 65 -27.86 -10.37 33.19
N VAL A 66 -29.19 -10.29 33.07
CA VAL A 66 -29.87 -9.84 31.84
C VAL A 66 -29.47 -8.42 31.49
N ALA A 67 -29.58 -7.48 32.45
CA ALA A 67 -29.22 -6.08 32.20
C ALA A 67 -27.72 -5.90 31.92
N LEU A 68 -26.85 -6.57 32.68
CA LEU A 68 -25.40 -6.54 32.45
C LEU A 68 -25.04 -7.11 31.07
N TYR A 69 -25.67 -8.21 30.64
CA TYR A 69 -25.40 -8.83 29.34
C TYR A 69 -25.85 -7.92 28.19
N ILE A 70 -27.09 -7.43 28.22
CA ILE A 70 -27.63 -6.54 27.18
C ILE A 70 -26.83 -5.25 27.11
N SER A 71 -26.53 -4.63 28.26
CA SER A 71 -25.69 -3.44 28.35
C SER A 71 -24.30 -3.69 27.73
N SER A 72 -23.67 -4.83 28.02
CA SER A 72 -22.37 -5.21 27.46
C SER A 72 -22.42 -5.35 25.94
N ILE A 73 -23.41 -6.04 25.39
CA ILE A 73 -23.54 -6.23 23.93
C ILE A 73 -23.81 -4.91 23.22
N LEU A 74 -24.73 -4.09 23.72
CA LEU A 74 -25.04 -2.77 23.15
C LEU A 74 -23.80 -1.88 23.10
N GLN A 75 -23.06 -1.83 24.19
CA GLN A 75 -21.85 -1.05 24.30
C GLN A 75 -20.76 -1.50 23.31
N LEU A 76 -20.54 -2.82 23.22
CA LEU A 76 -19.57 -3.39 22.30
C LEU A 76 -19.91 -3.08 20.83
N GLU A 77 -21.20 -3.09 20.48
CA GLU A 77 -21.68 -2.74 19.14
C GLU A 77 -21.57 -1.25 18.83
N GLU A 78 -21.68 -0.40 19.83
CA GLU A 78 -21.54 1.06 19.71
C GLU A 78 -20.08 1.53 19.78
N GLY A 79 -19.14 0.60 19.96
CA GLY A 79 -17.71 0.88 20.05
C GLY A 79 -17.29 1.65 21.31
N GLY A 80 -18.13 1.65 22.34
CA GLY A 80 -17.82 2.19 23.67
C GLY A 80 -17.21 1.12 24.57
N ILE A 81 -16.39 1.53 25.54
CA ILE A 81 -15.88 0.66 26.59
C ILE A 81 -16.10 1.37 27.92
N ASP A 82 -17.12 0.97 28.65
CA ASP A 82 -17.25 1.20 30.09
C ASP A 82 -17.14 -0.20 30.69
N ASP A 83 -15.95 -0.53 31.17
CA ASP A 83 -15.53 -1.88 31.55
C ASP A 83 -16.41 -2.51 32.64
N ASN A 84 -17.23 -1.73 33.32
CA ASN A 84 -17.97 -2.15 34.50
C ASN A 84 -18.97 -3.28 34.21
N SER A 85 -19.76 -3.21 33.14
CA SER A 85 -20.79 -4.23 32.86
C SER A 85 -20.16 -5.57 32.46
N ILE A 86 -19.17 -5.54 31.56
CA ILE A 86 -18.43 -6.71 31.08
C ILE A 86 -17.65 -7.36 32.24
N TYR A 87 -16.94 -6.56 33.04
CA TYR A 87 -16.19 -7.04 34.19
C TYR A 87 -17.14 -7.70 35.21
N ASN A 88 -18.26 -7.06 35.54
CA ASN A 88 -19.19 -7.56 36.55
C ASN A 88 -19.83 -8.89 36.14
N ILE A 89 -20.29 -9.02 34.87
CA ILE A 89 -20.90 -10.28 34.43
C ILE A 89 -19.88 -11.43 34.38
N LEU A 90 -18.66 -11.19 33.89
CA LEU A 90 -17.60 -12.19 33.88
C LEU A 90 -17.23 -12.59 35.31
N LYS A 91 -17.11 -11.62 36.22
CA LYS A 91 -16.81 -11.85 37.64
C LYS A 91 -17.87 -12.71 38.32
N ILE A 92 -19.16 -12.43 38.11
CA ILE A 92 -20.26 -13.22 38.69
C ILE A 92 -20.11 -14.71 38.34
N PHE A 93 -19.84 -15.05 37.08
CA PHE A 93 -19.72 -16.45 36.67
C PHE A 93 -18.38 -17.08 37.06
N THR A 94 -17.30 -16.31 37.06
CA THR A 94 -15.97 -16.74 37.54
C THR A 94 -16.00 -17.06 39.04
N ASP A 95 -16.55 -16.18 39.87
CA ASP A 95 -16.67 -16.38 41.33
C ASP A 95 -17.55 -17.59 41.69
N ASN A 96 -18.44 -17.99 40.78
CA ASN A 96 -19.32 -19.17 40.93
C ASN A 96 -18.82 -20.40 40.15
N LEU A 97 -17.58 -20.39 39.63
CA LEU A 97 -16.92 -21.50 38.92
C LEU A 97 -17.70 -22.02 37.70
N LYS A 98 -18.47 -21.15 37.03
CA LYS A 98 -19.25 -21.49 35.83
C LYS A 98 -18.42 -21.29 34.55
N TRP A 99 -17.31 -22.01 34.45
CA TRP A 99 -16.29 -21.82 33.40
C TRP A 99 -16.81 -21.95 31.96
N ASN A 100 -17.75 -22.87 31.70
CA ASN A 100 -18.38 -22.99 30.37
C ASN A 100 -19.15 -21.73 29.96
N ILE A 101 -19.78 -21.03 30.91
CA ILE A 101 -20.48 -19.77 30.66
C ILE A 101 -19.46 -18.64 30.47
N VAL A 102 -18.42 -18.59 31.30
CA VAL A 102 -17.31 -17.63 31.15
C VAL A 102 -16.66 -17.76 29.77
N GLU A 103 -16.38 -18.99 29.31
CA GLU A 103 -15.85 -19.24 27.96
C GLU A 103 -16.78 -18.69 26.88
N TYR A 104 -18.08 -18.99 26.96
CA TYR A 104 -19.06 -18.52 25.97
C TYR A 104 -19.12 -16.98 25.93
N LEU A 105 -19.23 -16.33 27.10
CA LEU A 105 -19.29 -14.88 27.22
C LEU A 105 -18.02 -14.23 26.68
N CYS A 106 -16.85 -14.72 27.06
CA CYS A 106 -15.57 -14.24 26.55
C CYS A 106 -15.48 -14.36 25.03
N LYS A 107 -15.80 -15.53 24.45
CA LYS A 107 -15.79 -15.73 22.99
C LYS A 107 -16.76 -14.79 22.28
N LYS A 108 -17.93 -14.58 22.87
CA LYS A 108 -18.93 -13.64 22.34
C LYS A 108 -18.43 -12.21 22.38
N PHE A 109 -17.88 -11.75 23.49
CA PHE A 109 -17.37 -10.38 23.60
C PHE A 109 -16.11 -10.14 22.73
N LEU A 110 -15.22 -11.13 22.64
CA LEU A 110 -14.04 -11.09 21.77
C LEU A 110 -14.38 -11.05 20.27
N SER A 111 -15.61 -11.41 19.88
CA SER A 111 -16.08 -11.22 18.51
C SER A 111 -16.32 -9.75 18.14
N TYR A 112 -16.40 -8.86 19.14
CA TYR A 112 -16.58 -7.42 18.96
C TYR A 112 -15.30 -6.62 19.21
N ILE A 113 -14.53 -7.00 20.24
CA ILE A 113 -13.31 -6.28 20.64
C ILE A 113 -12.25 -7.21 21.21
N GLU A 114 -10.98 -6.93 20.93
CA GLU A 114 -9.86 -7.59 21.59
C GLU A 114 -9.51 -6.85 22.89
N ASP A 115 -9.81 -7.43 24.05
CA ASP A 115 -9.61 -6.79 25.37
C ASP A 115 -8.86 -7.69 26.37
N LYS A 116 -8.02 -7.07 27.21
CA LYS A 116 -7.14 -7.76 28.17
C LYS A 116 -7.90 -8.44 29.32
N ILE A 117 -8.97 -7.85 29.83
CA ILE A 117 -9.77 -8.42 30.94
C ILE A 117 -10.51 -9.66 30.42
N ILE A 118 -11.06 -9.55 29.22
CA ILE A 118 -11.81 -10.65 28.58
C ILE A 118 -10.88 -11.82 28.23
N LEU A 119 -9.70 -11.53 27.66
CA LEU A 119 -8.68 -12.55 27.36
C LEU A 119 -8.15 -13.23 28.63
N ARG A 120 -7.86 -12.47 29.70
CA ARG A 120 -7.43 -13.05 30.99
C ARG A 120 -8.51 -13.98 31.56
N SER A 121 -9.77 -13.57 31.52
CA SER A 121 -10.90 -14.39 31.97
C SER A 121 -11.07 -15.66 31.12
N LEU A 122 -10.85 -15.57 29.82
CA LEU A 122 -10.88 -16.73 28.92
C LEU A 122 -9.74 -17.71 29.20
N ILE A 123 -8.52 -17.20 29.40
CA ILE A 123 -7.35 -18.00 29.78
C ILE A 123 -7.61 -18.74 31.10
N ASP A 124 -8.20 -18.08 32.09
CA ASP A 124 -8.53 -18.72 33.36
C ASP A 124 -9.64 -19.77 33.20
N SER A 125 -10.63 -19.52 32.36
CA SER A 125 -11.62 -20.54 32.00
C SER A 125 -10.98 -21.76 31.34
N TYR A 126 -10.08 -21.57 30.37
CA TYR A 126 -9.39 -22.66 29.68
C TYR A 126 -8.51 -23.50 30.61
N LYS A 127 -7.81 -22.87 31.56
CA LYS A 127 -7.04 -23.57 32.60
C LYS A 127 -7.95 -24.49 33.42
N ASN A 128 -9.13 -24.02 33.82
CA ASN A 128 -10.08 -24.78 34.63
C ASN A 128 -10.85 -25.84 33.83
N LEU A 129 -11.00 -25.65 32.52
CA LEU A 129 -11.62 -26.61 31.60
C LEU A 129 -10.62 -27.63 31.01
N ASN A 130 -9.36 -27.64 31.49
CA ASN A 130 -8.28 -28.51 31.00
C ASN A 130 -7.95 -28.35 29.50
N LYS A 131 -8.20 -27.16 28.91
CA LYS A 131 -7.86 -26.82 27.51
C LYS A 131 -6.46 -26.22 27.40
N LYS A 132 -5.45 -26.93 27.90
CA LYS A 132 -4.07 -26.39 28.00
C LYS A 132 -3.43 -26.16 26.64
N ASP A 133 -3.76 -26.97 25.64
CA ASP A 133 -3.16 -26.90 24.30
C ASP A 133 -3.59 -25.65 23.52
N GLU A 134 -4.71 -25.02 23.89
CA GLU A 134 -5.22 -23.78 23.27
C GLU A 134 -4.68 -22.50 23.96
N LEU A 135 -3.94 -22.63 25.07
CA LEU A 135 -3.43 -21.48 25.82
C LEU A 135 -2.37 -20.64 25.07
N PRO A 136 -1.42 -21.22 24.31
CA PRO A 136 -0.39 -20.43 23.62
C PRO A 136 -0.96 -19.38 22.67
N GLU A 137 -2.01 -19.72 21.91
CA GLU A 137 -2.69 -18.79 21.01
C GLU A 137 -3.33 -17.62 21.78
N LEU A 138 -3.98 -17.92 22.91
CA LEU A 138 -4.56 -16.89 23.78
C LEU A 138 -3.49 -16.02 24.43
N TRP A 139 -2.33 -16.58 24.76
CA TRP A 139 -1.20 -15.81 25.31
C TRP A 139 -0.65 -14.84 24.28
N GLU A 140 -0.48 -15.25 23.03
CA GLU A 140 -0.06 -14.36 21.95
C GLU A 140 -1.03 -13.20 21.75
N ARG A 141 -2.33 -13.49 21.79
CA ARG A 141 -3.38 -12.47 21.74
C ARG A 141 -3.30 -11.51 22.92
N LEU A 142 -3.16 -12.04 24.14
CA LEU A 142 -3.06 -11.21 25.35
C LEU A 142 -1.80 -10.32 25.33
N ILE A 143 -0.65 -10.86 24.92
CA ILE A 143 0.61 -10.10 24.83
C ILE A 143 0.50 -8.89 23.89
N LYS A 144 -0.36 -8.96 22.86
CA LYS A 144 -0.60 -7.86 21.92
C LYS A 144 -1.46 -6.73 22.49
N VAL A 145 -2.24 -6.97 23.55
CA VAL A 145 -3.13 -5.97 24.17
C VAL A 145 -2.70 -5.59 25.60
N ASP A 146 -1.91 -6.44 26.26
CA ASP A 146 -1.41 -6.27 27.61
C ASP A 146 0.12 -6.23 27.61
N PHE A 147 0.64 -5.01 27.76
CA PHE A 147 2.05 -4.70 27.66
C PHE A 147 2.76 -4.66 29.01
N GLU A 148 1.99 -4.60 30.10
CA GLU A 148 2.52 -4.75 31.45
C GLU A 148 2.83 -6.24 31.74
N GLU A 149 2.18 -7.16 31.03
CA GLU A 149 2.39 -8.60 31.18
C GLU A 149 3.75 -9.03 30.61
N ALA A 150 4.74 -9.23 31.49
CA ALA A 150 6.08 -9.70 31.11
C ALA A 150 6.25 -11.21 31.34
N ASP A 151 5.66 -11.77 32.40
CA ASP A 151 5.82 -13.16 32.80
C ASP A 151 5.27 -14.12 31.73
N LEU A 152 4.12 -13.78 31.14
CA LEU A 152 3.54 -14.56 30.05
C LEU A 152 4.41 -14.56 28.80
N VAL A 153 5.07 -13.44 28.50
CA VAL A 153 5.99 -13.32 27.37
C VAL A 153 7.18 -14.26 27.55
N VAL A 154 7.72 -14.35 28.77
CA VAL A 154 8.79 -15.31 29.11
C VAL A 154 8.31 -16.75 28.96
N LYS A 155 7.10 -17.07 29.43
CA LYS A 155 6.52 -18.42 29.28
C LYS A 155 6.36 -18.82 27.82
N LEU A 156 5.88 -17.90 26.99
CA LEU A 156 5.75 -18.14 25.55
C LEU A 156 7.11 -18.29 24.88
N ALA A 157 8.08 -17.46 25.24
CA ALA A 157 9.46 -17.59 24.76
C ALA A 157 10.06 -18.96 25.10
N ALA A 158 9.86 -19.43 26.33
CA ALA A 158 10.30 -20.76 26.76
C ALA A 158 9.61 -21.90 26.01
N LEU A 159 8.32 -21.74 25.67
CA LEU A 159 7.60 -22.70 24.84
C LEU A 159 8.17 -22.78 23.41
N ARG A 160 8.40 -21.62 22.78
CA ARG A 160 9.02 -21.52 21.44
C ARG A 160 10.42 -22.13 21.43
N GLU A 161 11.19 -21.88 22.48
CA GLU A 161 12.52 -22.47 22.67
C GLU A 161 12.45 -24.00 22.78
N GLN A 162 11.49 -24.55 23.54
CA GLN A 162 11.26 -26.00 23.63
C GLN A 162 10.88 -26.62 22.28
N ASN A 163 10.22 -25.86 21.40
CA ASN A 163 9.85 -26.27 20.05
C ASN A 163 11.00 -26.11 19.01
N ASN A 164 12.22 -25.76 19.44
CA ASN A 164 13.37 -25.43 18.58
C ASN A 164 13.17 -24.18 17.69
N GLU A 165 12.25 -23.28 18.05
CA GLU A 165 12.00 -22.00 17.35
C GLU A 165 12.83 -20.88 17.99
N VAL A 166 14.17 -21.00 17.91
CA VAL A 166 15.12 -20.16 18.67
C VAL A 166 15.00 -18.68 18.33
N ASP A 167 14.84 -18.32 17.06
CA ASP A 167 14.74 -16.91 16.64
C ASP A 167 13.45 -16.25 17.16
N GLU A 168 12.34 -16.98 17.19
CA GLU A 168 11.07 -16.50 17.76
C GLU A 168 11.16 -16.36 19.28
N ALA A 169 11.74 -17.36 19.95
CA ALA A 169 11.98 -17.32 21.39
C ALA A 169 12.84 -16.10 21.77
N LEU A 170 13.91 -15.84 21.02
CA LEU A 170 14.78 -14.68 21.22
C LEU A 170 14.01 -13.37 21.10
N ASN A 171 13.11 -13.25 20.12
CA ASN A 171 12.27 -12.07 19.96
C ASN A 171 11.33 -11.86 21.17
N TYR A 172 10.72 -12.92 21.68
CA TYR A 172 9.90 -12.82 22.90
C TYR A 172 10.73 -12.49 24.15
N TYR A 173 11.93 -13.06 24.33
CA TYR A 173 12.80 -12.70 25.44
C TYR A 173 13.23 -11.22 25.37
N LYS A 174 13.53 -10.69 24.18
CA LYS A 174 13.80 -9.25 24.00
C LYS A 174 12.60 -8.38 24.38
N LYS A 175 11.37 -8.82 24.08
CA LYS A 175 10.14 -8.12 24.49
C LYS A 175 9.99 -8.15 26.02
N ALA A 176 10.14 -9.31 26.62
CA ALA A 176 9.99 -9.50 28.06
C ALA A 176 10.98 -8.65 28.86
N ILE A 177 12.26 -8.55 28.44
CA ILE A 177 13.25 -7.76 29.18
C ILE A 177 12.91 -6.27 29.15
N ASN A 178 12.46 -5.73 28.01
CA ASN A 178 12.01 -4.32 27.95
C ASN A 178 10.81 -4.08 28.87
N ARG A 179 9.83 -4.99 28.88
CA ARG A 179 8.66 -4.89 29.78
C ARG A 179 9.07 -4.91 31.26
N TYR A 180 9.99 -5.79 31.66
CA TYR A 180 10.49 -5.80 33.05
C TYR A 180 11.25 -4.52 33.41
N ILE A 181 11.97 -3.91 32.47
CA ILE A 181 12.64 -2.62 32.68
C ILE A 181 11.61 -1.52 32.96
N LEU A 182 10.56 -1.42 32.13
CA LEU A 182 9.48 -0.45 32.31
C LEU A 182 8.73 -0.65 33.62
N ASN A 183 8.43 -1.91 33.97
CA ASN A 183 7.78 -2.29 35.21
C ASN A 183 8.69 -2.14 36.44
N LYS A 184 9.94 -1.69 36.27
CA LYS A 184 10.95 -1.53 37.32
C LYS A 184 11.20 -2.83 38.12
N ASN A 185 11.11 -3.99 37.46
CA ASN A 185 11.35 -5.30 38.06
C ASN A 185 12.79 -5.77 37.82
N TYR A 186 13.75 -5.22 38.56
CA TYR A 186 15.18 -5.51 38.37
C TYR A 186 15.56 -7.00 38.48
N PRO A 187 15.07 -7.78 39.46
CA PRO A 187 15.44 -9.21 39.57
C PRO A 187 15.13 -10.00 38.30
N GLN A 188 13.99 -9.74 37.67
CA GLN A 188 13.60 -10.41 36.43
C GLN A 188 14.40 -9.92 35.23
N VAL A 189 14.78 -8.64 35.19
CA VAL A 189 15.72 -8.11 34.19
C VAL A 189 17.07 -8.83 34.31
N GLU A 190 17.62 -8.99 35.51
CA GLU A 190 18.91 -9.63 35.74
C GLU A 190 18.90 -11.11 35.31
N GLU A 191 17.85 -11.86 35.68
CA GLU A 191 17.67 -13.25 35.29
C GLU A 191 17.61 -13.39 33.76
N LEU A 192 16.79 -12.56 33.11
CA LEU A 192 16.61 -12.60 31.68
C LEU A 192 17.84 -12.09 30.91
N TRP A 193 18.57 -11.12 31.47
CA TRP A 193 19.85 -10.65 30.93
C TRP A 193 20.87 -11.79 30.85
N LYS A 194 21.02 -12.55 31.94
CA LYS A 194 21.91 -13.73 31.99
C LYS A 194 21.50 -14.78 30.96
N LYS A 195 20.20 -15.02 30.81
CA LYS A 195 19.69 -15.92 29.77
C LYS A 195 19.99 -15.41 28.37
N LEU A 196 19.75 -14.13 28.09
CA LEU A 196 20.07 -13.55 26.78
C LEU A 196 21.56 -13.65 26.45
N LEU A 197 22.44 -13.56 27.45
CA LEU A 197 23.89 -13.70 27.25
C LEU A 197 24.33 -15.10 26.77
N SER A 198 23.52 -16.14 26.97
CA SER A 198 23.84 -17.47 26.43
C SER A 198 23.66 -17.57 24.90
N TYR A 199 22.96 -16.61 24.27
CA TYR A 199 22.77 -16.60 22.82
C TYR A 199 23.88 -15.80 22.11
N GLU A 200 24.82 -16.51 21.48
CA GLU A 200 25.94 -15.88 20.77
C GLU A 200 25.50 -14.94 19.63
N SER A 201 24.31 -15.16 19.06
CA SER A 201 23.74 -14.36 17.98
C SER A 201 23.47 -12.90 18.36
N LEU A 202 23.30 -12.57 19.65
CA LEU A 202 23.02 -11.20 20.11
C LEU A 202 24.25 -10.31 20.14
N GLY A 203 25.42 -10.84 20.50
CA GLY A 203 26.65 -10.07 20.73
C GLY A 203 26.53 -9.03 21.85
N TYR A 204 27.64 -8.39 22.22
CA TYR A 204 27.67 -7.41 23.32
C TYR A 204 26.98 -6.07 23.01
N GLU A 205 26.88 -5.66 21.74
CA GLU A 205 26.29 -4.37 21.34
C GLU A 205 24.80 -4.25 21.70
N TYR A 206 24.04 -5.35 21.58
CA TYR A 206 22.63 -5.38 21.97
C TYR A 206 22.44 -4.93 23.43
N PHE A 207 23.33 -5.39 24.31
CA PHE A 207 23.27 -5.07 25.72
C PHE A 207 23.69 -3.64 26.04
N PHE A 208 24.52 -2.99 25.21
CA PHE A 208 24.87 -1.57 25.39
C PHE A 208 23.66 -0.66 25.16
N ASN A 209 22.75 -1.04 24.26
CA ASN A 209 21.50 -0.31 24.06
C ASN A 209 20.58 -0.48 25.27
N LEU A 210 20.45 -1.70 25.79
CA LEU A 210 19.68 -1.94 27.02
C LEU A 210 20.29 -1.22 28.23
N ASP A 211 21.62 -1.17 28.33
CA ASP A 211 22.36 -0.56 29.44
C ASP A 211 21.99 0.92 29.66
N LYS A 212 21.76 1.67 28.58
CA LYS A 212 21.23 3.05 28.67
C LYS A 212 19.86 3.08 29.36
N LYS A 213 18.95 2.17 28.98
CA LYS A 213 17.63 2.04 29.62
C LYS A 213 17.75 1.61 31.08
N ILE A 214 18.65 0.67 31.40
CA ILE A 214 18.90 0.23 32.78
C ILE A 214 19.35 1.40 33.65
N SER A 215 20.30 2.20 33.16
CA SER A 215 20.81 3.37 33.87
C SER A 215 19.71 4.39 34.15
N LYS A 216 18.80 4.60 33.18
CA LYS A 216 17.67 5.53 33.28
C LYS A 216 16.57 5.06 34.23
N HIS A 217 16.18 3.78 34.16
CA HIS A 217 15.02 3.24 34.89
C HIS A 217 15.36 2.68 36.28
N PHE A 218 16.61 2.29 36.51
CA PHE A 218 17.09 1.74 37.78
C PHE A 218 18.16 2.63 38.41
N SER A 219 19.44 2.38 38.07
CA SER A 219 20.59 3.12 38.58
C SER A 219 21.86 2.77 37.80
N ILE A 220 22.91 3.57 37.96
CA ILE A 220 24.20 3.37 37.32
C ILE A 220 24.88 2.11 37.87
N GLU A 221 24.77 1.87 39.17
CA GLU A 221 25.37 0.73 39.87
C GLU A 221 24.82 -0.59 39.34
N ARG A 222 23.49 -0.68 39.18
CA ARG A 222 22.82 -1.85 38.60
C ARG A 222 23.17 -2.09 37.13
N SER A 223 23.41 -1.02 36.37
CA SER A 223 23.92 -1.10 34.99
C SER A 223 25.33 -1.71 34.98
N ILE A 224 26.22 -1.26 35.86
CA ILE A 224 27.58 -1.80 36.00
C ILE A 224 27.57 -3.28 36.42
N GLU A 225 26.69 -3.68 37.34
CA GLU A 225 26.51 -5.09 37.71
C GLU A 225 26.19 -5.96 36.49
N LEU A 226 25.29 -5.50 35.60
CA LEU A 226 24.93 -6.23 34.39
C LEU A 226 26.05 -6.25 33.33
N LEU A 227 26.78 -5.15 33.18
CA LEU A 227 27.95 -5.07 32.29
C LEU A 227 29.07 -6.03 32.71
N ARG A 228 29.24 -6.27 34.02
CA ARG A 228 30.23 -7.24 34.53
C ARG A 228 29.96 -8.67 34.05
N TYR A 229 28.70 -9.08 33.90
CA TYR A 229 28.39 -10.40 33.32
C TYR A 229 28.91 -10.55 31.90
N ILE A 230 28.76 -9.49 31.09
CA ILE A 230 29.28 -9.48 29.72
C ILE A 230 30.80 -9.56 29.74
N TYR A 231 31.42 -8.71 30.57
CA TYR A 231 32.86 -8.65 30.72
C TYR A 231 33.47 -10.03 31.05
N GLU A 232 32.93 -10.74 32.03
CA GLU A 232 33.45 -12.05 32.46
C GLU A 232 33.34 -13.12 31.36
N ILE A 233 32.28 -13.09 30.54
CA ILE A 233 32.11 -14.01 29.41
C ILE A 233 33.22 -13.80 28.38
N TYR A 234 33.45 -12.56 27.93
CA TYR A 234 34.46 -12.27 26.92
C TYR A 234 35.89 -12.41 27.46
N LYS A 235 36.10 -12.13 28.76
CA LYS A 235 37.37 -12.38 29.45
C LYS A 235 37.72 -13.86 29.44
N THR A 236 36.74 -14.73 29.71
CA THR A 236 36.92 -16.19 29.68
C THR A 236 37.19 -16.72 28.27
N LYS A 237 36.60 -16.09 27.24
CA LYS A 237 36.87 -16.39 25.83
C LYS A 237 38.21 -15.84 25.32
N GLU A 238 38.97 -15.13 26.16
CA GLU A 238 40.19 -14.39 25.79
C GLU A 238 39.99 -13.38 24.63
N ASP A 239 38.76 -12.90 24.45
CA ASP A 239 38.44 -11.88 23.45
C ASP A 239 38.53 -10.49 24.09
N TYR A 240 39.72 -9.90 23.97
CA TYR A 240 40.09 -8.69 24.70
C TYR A 240 39.47 -7.40 24.14
N ASP A 241 39.05 -7.38 22.87
CA ASP A 241 38.49 -6.17 22.25
C ASP A 241 37.13 -5.77 22.87
N PRO A 242 36.13 -6.67 22.99
CA PRO A 242 34.90 -6.41 23.72
C PRO A 242 35.15 -6.07 25.20
N CYS A 243 36.09 -6.76 25.84
CA CYS A 243 36.47 -6.49 27.24
C CYS A 243 36.87 -5.02 27.45
N ILE A 244 37.73 -4.49 26.58
CA ILE A 244 38.17 -3.08 26.64
C ILE A 244 36.99 -2.14 26.43
N LYS A 245 36.11 -2.42 25.46
CA LYS A 245 34.91 -1.59 25.21
C LYS A 245 34.00 -1.54 26.44
N ILE A 246 33.73 -2.69 27.08
CA ILE A 246 32.87 -2.79 28.27
C ILE A 246 33.50 -2.05 29.45
N LEU A 247 34.79 -2.24 29.71
CA LEU A 247 35.50 -1.57 30.81
C LEU A 247 35.57 -0.05 30.62
N LYS A 248 35.77 0.43 29.38
CA LYS A 248 35.68 1.86 29.08
C LYS A 248 34.29 2.41 29.38
N LEU A 249 33.23 1.70 29.00
CA LEU A 249 31.85 2.12 29.29
C LEU A 249 31.58 2.16 30.80
N MET A 250 32.10 1.21 31.57
CA MET A 250 32.02 1.23 33.04
C MET A 250 32.76 2.43 33.63
N LEU A 251 33.96 2.73 33.13
CA LEU A 251 34.78 3.86 33.59
C LEU A 251 34.24 5.23 33.13
N GLU A 252 33.49 5.28 32.03
CA GLU A 252 32.76 6.48 31.61
C GLU A 252 31.64 6.81 32.61
N LYS A 253 30.92 5.78 33.07
CA LYS A 253 29.86 5.91 34.08
C LYS A 253 30.42 6.23 35.46
N ILE A 254 31.46 5.52 35.90
CA ILE A 254 32.12 5.71 37.19
C ILE A 254 33.65 5.77 36.97
N PRO A 255 34.21 6.98 36.78
CA PRO A 255 35.65 7.17 36.53
C PRO A 255 36.56 6.73 37.68
N THR A 256 35.98 6.58 38.87
CA THR A 256 36.64 6.17 40.12
C THR A 256 36.47 4.68 40.44
N ASP A 257 35.92 3.86 39.53
CA ASP A 257 35.81 2.41 39.75
C ASP A 257 37.20 1.75 39.74
N ASP A 258 37.73 1.46 40.93
CA ASP A 258 39.05 0.82 41.11
C ASP A 258 39.11 -0.59 40.51
N TYR A 259 38.01 -1.33 40.48
CA TYR A 259 37.96 -2.66 39.88
C TYR A 259 38.10 -2.55 38.36
N ALA A 260 37.26 -1.72 37.73
CA ALA A 260 37.31 -1.52 36.28
C ALA A 260 38.67 -0.95 35.83
N ARG A 261 39.28 -0.07 36.63
CA ARG A 261 40.62 0.47 36.36
C ARG A 261 41.71 -0.60 36.42
N LYS A 262 41.68 -1.50 37.41
CA LYS A 262 42.65 -2.60 37.48
C LYS A 262 42.47 -3.58 36.32
N GLU A 263 41.22 -3.96 36.06
CA GLU A 263 40.90 -4.90 34.98
C GLU A 263 41.26 -4.36 33.60
N ILE A 264 41.09 -3.06 33.32
CA ILE A 264 41.44 -2.51 32.01
C ILE A 264 42.95 -2.55 31.77
N VAL A 265 43.75 -2.28 32.80
CA VAL A 265 45.21 -2.43 32.74
C VAL A 265 45.59 -3.88 32.44
N ASP A 266 44.99 -4.84 33.14
CA ASP A 266 45.28 -6.27 32.97
C ASP A 266 44.89 -6.77 31.57
N ILE A 267 43.74 -6.35 31.05
CA ILE A 267 43.30 -6.71 29.70
C ILE A 267 44.21 -6.09 28.63
N TYR A 268 44.63 -4.83 28.80
CA TYR A 268 45.60 -4.23 27.89
C TYR A 268 46.95 -4.98 27.90
N ARG A 269 47.42 -5.38 29.08
CA ARG A 269 48.65 -6.18 29.23
C ARG A 269 48.55 -7.53 28.53
N LYS A 270 47.41 -8.22 28.65
CA LYS A 270 47.17 -9.49 27.96
C LYS A 270 47.09 -9.31 26.45
N LYS A 271 46.35 -8.31 25.97
CA LYS A 271 46.16 -8.02 24.55
C LYS A 271 47.47 -7.67 23.84
N TYR A 272 48.31 -6.86 24.50
CA TYR A 272 49.55 -6.33 23.93
C TYR A 272 50.80 -7.01 24.51
N LYS A 273 50.70 -8.25 24.99
CA LYS A 273 51.79 -8.98 25.67
C LYS A 273 53.10 -9.04 24.87
N ASP A 274 53.00 -9.06 23.55
CA ASP A 274 54.15 -9.16 22.63
C ASP A 274 54.68 -7.78 22.19
N HIS A 275 54.11 -6.68 22.70
CA HIS A 275 54.48 -5.33 22.31
C HIS A 275 55.79 -4.88 22.97
N SER A 276 56.70 -4.35 22.15
CA SER A 276 58.11 -4.07 22.53
C SER A 276 58.29 -3.15 23.75
N PHE A 277 57.34 -2.25 24.02
CA PHE A 277 57.39 -1.23 25.09
C PHE A 277 56.15 -1.21 26.01
N LEU A 278 55.44 -2.34 26.14
CA LEU A 278 54.18 -2.40 26.90
C LEU A 278 54.28 -1.78 28.31
N ASP A 279 55.21 -2.26 29.14
CA ASP A 279 55.35 -1.81 30.54
C ASP A 279 55.67 -0.33 30.66
N GLU A 280 56.50 0.18 29.74
CA GLU A 280 56.88 1.58 29.73
C GLU A 280 55.71 2.48 29.34
N TYR A 281 54.88 2.07 28.37
CA TYR A 281 53.70 2.83 27.97
C TYR A 281 52.59 2.81 29.02
N VAL A 282 52.42 1.71 29.78
CA VAL A 282 51.54 1.69 30.95
C VAL A 282 51.99 2.74 31.98
N ARG A 283 53.30 2.79 32.27
CA ARG A 283 53.87 3.76 33.22
C ARG A 283 53.76 5.21 32.75
N ILE A 284 54.12 5.52 31.51
CA ILE A 284 54.12 6.90 30.97
C ILE A 284 52.69 7.44 30.83
N SER A 285 51.74 6.58 30.44
CA SER A 285 50.34 6.97 30.38
C SER A 285 49.71 7.17 31.76
N ASN A 286 50.36 6.66 32.82
CA ASN A 286 49.85 6.61 34.19
C ASN A 286 48.51 5.86 34.25
N LEU A 287 48.42 4.76 33.49
CA LEU A 287 47.22 3.93 33.39
C LEU A 287 46.98 3.11 34.66
N ASP A 288 48.04 2.75 35.35
CA ASP A 288 48.06 2.08 36.66
C ASP A 288 48.01 3.07 37.85
N GLY A 289 48.18 4.37 37.60
CA GLY A 289 48.20 5.40 38.62
C GLY A 289 46.84 6.06 38.91
N GLN A 290 46.77 6.79 40.02
CA GLN A 290 45.57 7.54 40.43
C GLN A 290 45.68 9.07 40.22
N TRP A 291 46.87 9.61 39.92
CA TRP A 291 47.05 11.07 39.77
C TRP A 291 46.34 11.65 38.54
N ARG A 292 46.20 10.86 37.48
CA ARG A 292 45.65 11.28 36.18
C ARG A 292 44.23 10.73 36.01
N SER A 293 43.37 11.49 35.34
CA SER A 293 42.08 10.98 34.87
C SER A 293 42.29 9.69 34.06
N ILE A 294 41.52 8.65 34.38
CA ILE A 294 41.61 7.36 33.69
C ILE A 294 41.31 7.50 32.20
N HIS A 295 40.42 8.43 31.80
CA HIS A 295 40.13 8.72 30.41
C HIS A 295 41.37 9.23 29.66
N ASP A 296 42.07 10.20 30.23
CA ASP A 296 43.30 10.74 29.64
C ASP A 296 44.42 9.70 29.64
N ALA A 297 44.49 8.87 30.67
CA ALA A 297 45.46 7.78 30.76
C ALA A 297 45.22 6.72 29.67
N ILE A 298 43.96 6.32 29.46
CA ILE A 298 43.55 5.40 28.37
C ILE A 298 43.89 6.00 27.00
N ILE A 299 43.48 7.25 26.74
CA ILE A 299 43.77 7.93 25.46
C ILE A 299 45.28 8.02 25.24
N SER A 300 46.04 8.35 26.28
CA SER A 300 47.49 8.39 26.23
C SER A 300 48.05 7.01 25.92
N PHE A 301 47.65 5.96 26.64
CA PHE A 301 48.12 4.59 26.44
C PHE A 301 47.84 4.11 25.01
N GLU A 302 46.60 4.24 24.53
CA GLU A 302 46.20 3.76 23.20
C GLU A 302 46.93 4.48 22.07
N ARG A 303 47.25 5.77 22.25
CA ARG A 303 48.09 6.50 21.31
C ARG A 303 49.51 5.96 21.25
N HIS A 304 50.09 5.57 22.37
CA HIS A 304 51.47 5.06 22.44
C HIS A 304 51.56 3.61 21.95
N ILE A 305 50.68 2.72 22.43
CA ILE A 305 50.69 1.28 22.13
C ILE A 305 50.41 0.96 20.66
N ALA A 306 49.89 1.92 19.89
CA ALA A 306 49.69 1.77 18.45
C ALA A 306 51.02 1.77 17.66
N PHE A 307 52.12 2.24 18.25
CA PHE A 307 53.44 2.34 17.60
C PHE A 307 54.36 1.18 18.00
N ASP A 308 54.37 0.13 17.17
CA ASP A 308 55.24 -1.03 17.35
C ASP A 308 55.98 -1.42 16.06
N LYS A 309 57.03 -2.23 16.22
CA LYS A 309 57.81 -2.77 15.11
C LYS A 309 56.91 -3.49 14.10
N GLY A 310 57.01 -3.10 12.84
CA GLY A 310 56.26 -3.67 11.73
C GLY A 310 54.89 -3.04 11.50
N ASN A 311 54.40 -2.16 12.37
CA ASN A 311 53.20 -1.38 12.13
C ASN A 311 53.43 -0.34 11.02
N PHE A 312 52.34 0.03 10.35
CA PHE A 312 52.34 1.03 9.30
C PHE A 312 51.92 2.38 9.88
N VAL A 313 52.51 3.45 9.37
CA VAL A 313 52.25 4.82 9.77
C VAL A 313 52.14 5.71 8.54
N TYR A 314 51.45 6.82 8.65
CA TYR A 314 51.32 7.83 7.61
C TYR A 314 51.83 9.17 8.12
N HIS A 315 52.74 9.78 7.36
CA HIS A 315 53.22 11.14 7.55
C HIS A 315 52.74 12.02 6.40
N ARG A 316 52.27 13.24 6.70
CA ARG A 316 51.75 14.18 5.67
C ARG A 316 52.73 14.48 4.54
N ALA A 317 54.03 14.61 4.87
CA ALA A 317 55.05 14.97 3.88
C ALA A 317 55.81 13.76 3.28
N TRP A 318 55.86 12.63 3.98
CA TRP A 318 56.70 11.48 3.58
C TRP A 318 55.89 10.25 3.16
N GLY A 319 54.56 10.35 3.22
CA GLY A 319 53.65 9.28 2.85
C GLY A 319 53.66 8.16 3.88
N ILE A 320 53.46 6.94 3.39
CA ILE A 320 53.32 5.77 4.25
C ILE A 320 54.70 5.25 4.60
N GLY A 321 54.89 4.91 5.87
CA GLY A 321 56.09 4.27 6.39
C GLY A 321 55.79 3.00 7.16
N ARG A 322 56.80 2.16 7.30
CA ARG A 322 56.78 0.98 8.17
C ARG A 322 57.78 1.18 9.29
N ILE A 323 57.33 0.98 10.53
CA ILE A 323 58.21 1.06 11.70
C ILE A 323 59.18 -0.12 11.64
N LYS A 324 60.47 0.18 11.47
CA LYS A 324 61.54 -0.82 11.33
C LYS A 324 62.06 -1.25 12.70
N GLU A 325 62.22 -0.28 13.58
CA GLU A 325 62.73 -0.45 14.93
C GLU A 325 62.12 0.59 15.86
N VAL A 326 61.83 0.18 17.09
CA VAL A 326 61.36 1.05 18.16
C VAL A 326 62.42 1.02 19.26
N SER A 327 62.89 2.20 19.67
CA SER A 327 63.70 2.39 20.86
C SER A 327 62.99 3.35 21.81
N LYS A 328 63.45 3.44 23.06
CA LYS A 328 62.83 4.23 24.14
C LYS A 328 62.43 5.66 23.72
N ASP A 329 63.32 6.36 23.03
CA ASP A 329 63.10 7.76 22.65
C ASP A 329 63.07 7.97 21.13
N ILE A 330 63.54 7.02 20.31
CA ILE A 330 63.72 7.18 18.86
C ILE A 330 63.10 6.02 18.09
N PHE A 331 62.26 6.36 17.10
CA PHE A 331 61.71 5.42 16.12
C PHE A 331 62.51 5.48 14.84
N THR A 332 62.83 4.32 14.28
CA THR A 332 63.36 4.21 12.92
C THR A 332 62.25 3.74 12.00
N ILE A 333 61.88 4.58 11.02
CA ILE A 333 60.75 4.34 10.12
C ILE A 333 61.26 4.36 8.68
N ASP A 334 60.88 3.33 7.93
CA ASP A 334 61.12 3.27 6.49
C ASP A 334 59.90 3.84 5.75
N PHE A 335 59.98 5.11 5.35
CA PHE A 335 59.02 5.73 4.43
C PHE A 335 59.36 5.39 2.99
N GLN A 336 58.36 5.39 2.10
CA GLN A 336 58.55 5.14 0.66
C GLN A 336 59.68 5.99 0.05
N ASN A 337 59.74 7.27 0.44
CA ASN A 337 60.70 8.24 -0.12
C ASN A 337 61.86 8.57 0.83
N LYS A 338 61.92 7.94 2.02
CA LYS A 338 62.91 8.23 3.06
C LYS A 338 63.09 7.04 3.99
N LYS A 339 64.07 6.19 3.66
CA LYS A 339 64.43 5.02 4.46
C LYS A 339 65.23 5.42 5.70
N ASP A 340 65.18 4.58 6.73
CA ASP A 340 65.91 4.73 8.00
C ASP A 340 65.71 6.10 8.67
N HIS A 341 64.52 6.70 8.53
CA HIS A 341 64.25 7.98 9.13
C HIS A 341 64.07 7.84 10.64
N LYS A 342 64.95 8.50 11.39
CA LYS A 342 64.92 8.55 12.86
C LYS A 342 64.15 9.77 13.35
N MET A 343 63.18 9.56 14.24
CA MET A 343 62.44 10.63 14.90
C MET A 343 62.12 10.30 16.35
N LYS A 344 61.93 11.33 17.19
CA LYS A 344 61.57 11.13 18.59
C LYS A 344 60.13 10.67 18.76
N LEU A 345 59.83 9.91 19.82
CA LEU A 345 58.46 9.44 20.14
C LEU A 345 57.43 10.57 20.14
N GLU A 346 57.71 11.70 20.81
CA GLU A 346 56.77 12.83 20.85
C GLU A 346 56.51 13.45 19.45
N MET A 347 57.55 13.49 18.60
CA MET A 347 57.40 13.94 17.22
C MET A 347 56.61 12.92 16.40
N ALA A 348 56.82 11.63 16.62
CA ALA A 348 56.06 10.56 15.99
C ALA A 348 54.56 10.64 16.35
N LEU A 349 54.25 10.77 17.64
CA LEU A 349 52.88 10.88 18.14
C LEU A 349 52.12 12.10 17.60
N SER A 350 52.81 13.21 17.36
CA SER A 350 52.22 14.45 16.85
C SER A 350 52.14 14.54 15.32
N SER A 351 53.00 13.83 14.59
CA SER A 351 53.12 13.93 13.13
C SER A 351 52.66 12.70 12.35
N LEU A 352 52.46 11.55 13.01
CA LEU A 352 52.12 10.27 12.37
C LEU A 352 50.72 9.77 12.74
N LYS A 353 49.99 9.26 11.73
CA LYS A 353 48.76 8.46 11.91
C LYS A 353 49.11 6.98 11.76
N THR A 354 48.80 6.13 12.74
CA THR A 354 48.98 4.68 12.60
C THR A 354 47.95 4.09 11.63
N LEU A 355 48.37 3.16 10.78
CA LEU A 355 47.53 2.50 9.79
C LEU A 355 47.43 0.99 10.09
N PRO A 356 46.22 0.42 10.15
CA PRO A 356 46.06 -1.02 10.31
C PRO A 356 46.53 -1.78 9.06
N LYS A 357 46.88 -3.07 9.22
CA LYS A 357 47.48 -3.90 8.16
C LYS A 357 46.58 -4.09 6.92
N ASN A 358 45.27 -3.93 7.10
CA ASN A 358 44.22 -4.02 6.10
C ASN A 358 43.77 -2.64 5.55
N HIS A 359 44.39 -1.54 5.99
CA HIS A 359 44.10 -0.21 5.46
C HIS A 359 44.36 -0.15 3.94
N ILE A 360 43.50 0.54 3.19
CA ILE A 360 43.57 0.59 1.71
C ILE A 360 44.95 1.04 1.21
N TRP A 361 45.52 2.09 1.81
CA TRP A 361 46.88 2.57 1.55
C TRP A 361 47.98 1.51 1.80
N VAL A 362 47.84 0.70 2.85
CA VAL A 362 48.79 -0.38 3.17
C VAL A 362 48.65 -1.52 2.16
N LEU A 363 47.45 -1.82 1.70
CA LEU A 363 47.20 -2.84 0.67
C LEU A 363 47.77 -2.43 -0.69
N LYS A 364 47.59 -1.16 -1.09
CA LYS A 364 48.20 -0.57 -2.30
C LYS A 364 49.72 -0.75 -2.31
N LEU A 365 50.36 -0.62 -1.15
CA LEU A 365 51.78 -0.81 -0.99
C LEU A 365 52.27 -2.26 -1.05
N LYS A 366 51.50 -3.19 -0.45
CA LYS A 366 51.93 -4.58 -0.32
C LYS A 366 51.87 -5.34 -1.63
N ASN A 367 50.74 -5.27 -2.33
CA ASN A 367 50.54 -5.98 -3.60
C ASN A 367 49.39 -5.34 -4.38
N MET A 368 49.74 -4.51 -5.36
CA MET A 368 48.77 -3.77 -6.18
C MET A 368 47.95 -4.69 -7.09
N ASP A 369 48.55 -5.75 -7.65
CA ASP A 369 47.85 -6.65 -8.58
C ASP A 369 46.78 -7.46 -7.86
N LYS A 370 47.09 -7.99 -6.67
CA LYS A 370 46.12 -8.68 -5.82
C LYS A 370 45.01 -7.74 -5.37
N LEU A 371 45.32 -6.48 -5.05
CA LEU A 371 44.30 -5.49 -4.70
C LEU A 371 43.34 -5.22 -5.87
N LYS A 372 43.86 -5.08 -7.09
CA LYS A 372 43.04 -4.90 -8.31
C LYS A 372 42.08 -6.08 -8.55
N GLU A 373 42.55 -7.30 -8.34
CA GLU A 373 41.72 -8.50 -8.46
C GLU A 373 40.62 -8.54 -7.40
N MET A 374 40.96 -8.30 -6.13
CA MET A 374 40.01 -8.31 -5.03
C MET A 374 38.94 -7.22 -5.17
N VAL A 375 39.32 -6.00 -5.57
CA VAL A 375 38.35 -4.92 -5.79
C VAL A 375 37.37 -5.24 -6.93
N LYS A 376 37.81 -5.96 -7.96
CA LYS A 376 36.94 -6.36 -9.08
C LYS A 376 36.03 -7.54 -8.74
N SER A 377 36.54 -8.51 -7.99
CA SER A 377 35.82 -9.76 -7.66
C SER A 377 34.89 -9.62 -6.46
N ASP A 378 35.26 -8.82 -5.45
CA ASP A 378 34.51 -8.66 -4.21
C ASP A 378 34.31 -7.17 -3.87
N ILE A 379 33.23 -6.61 -4.41
CA ILE A 379 32.81 -5.22 -4.20
C ILE A 379 32.48 -4.96 -2.72
N GLN A 380 31.87 -5.93 -2.03
CA GLN A 380 31.48 -5.82 -0.63
C GLN A 380 32.72 -5.67 0.25
N TRP A 381 33.72 -6.54 0.06
CA TRP A 381 35.00 -6.43 0.73
C TRP A 381 35.71 -5.09 0.45
N ALA A 382 35.70 -4.64 -0.81
CA ALA A 382 36.34 -3.38 -1.19
C ALA A 382 35.70 -2.18 -0.50
N LEU A 383 34.37 -2.09 -0.52
CA LEU A 383 33.61 -1.05 0.19
C LEU A 383 33.91 -1.06 1.68
N LYS A 384 33.85 -2.24 2.33
CA LYS A 384 34.16 -2.41 3.74
C LYS A 384 35.58 -1.96 4.08
N THR A 385 36.54 -2.36 3.28
CA THR A 385 37.97 -2.04 3.49
C THR A 385 38.23 -0.55 3.38
N ILE A 386 37.63 0.12 2.39
CA ILE A 386 37.77 1.58 2.22
C ILE A 386 37.12 2.30 3.40
N MET A 387 35.87 1.98 3.77
CA MET A 387 35.20 2.63 4.89
C MET A 387 35.98 2.49 6.20
N LEU A 388 36.47 1.29 6.53
CA LEU A 388 37.28 1.06 7.73
C LEU A 388 38.64 1.81 7.69
N SER A 389 39.13 2.14 6.50
CA SER A 389 40.35 2.96 6.34
C SER A 389 40.09 4.44 6.63
N TYR A 390 38.84 4.90 6.53
CA TYR A 390 38.42 6.27 6.82
C TYR A 390 37.59 6.33 8.10
N ASP A 391 38.09 5.71 9.17
CA ASP A 391 37.46 5.79 10.49
C ASP A 391 35.98 5.32 10.49
N ASN A 392 35.72 4.27 9.69
CA ASN A 392 34.42 3.67 9.42
C ASN A 392 33.43 4.55 8.63
N GLN A 393 33.88 5.62 7.96
CA GLN A 393 33.02 6.52 7.18
C GLN A 393 33.68 6.89 5.86
N ALA A 394 33.03 6.62 4.72
CA ALA A 394 33.56 7.02 3.42
C ALA A 394 32.46 7.61 2.52
N SER A 395 32.74 8.80 1.96
CA SER A 395 31.91 9.38 0.92
C SER A 395 32.17 8.74 -0.44
N ILE A 396 31.25 8.92 -1.38
CA ILE A 396 31.44 8.54 -2.80
C ILE A 396 32.75 9.13 -3.35
N LYS A 397 33.06 10.37 -2.97
CA LYS A 397 34.28 11.06 -3.38
C LYS A 397 35.53 10.31 -2.88
N ASN A 398 35.56 9.94 -1.60
CA ASN A 398 36.69 9.19 -1.03
C ASN A 398 36.87 7.83 -1.70
N ILE A 399 35.78 7.09 -1.91
CA ILE A 399 35.81 5.78 -2.58
C ILE A 399 36.36 5.91 -4.01
N LYS A 400 35.93 6.94 -4.74
CA LYS A 400 36.38 7.18 -6.11
C LYS A 400 37.86 7.56 -6.16
N GLU A 401 38.30 8.48 -5.29
CA GLU A 401 39.69 8.93 -5.20
C GLU A 401 40.64 7.78 -4.85
N GLU A 402 40.21 6.84 -4.01
CA GLU A 402 41.03 5.70 -3.66
C GLU A 402 41.12 4.63 -4.76
N LEU A 403 40.07 4.47 -5.57
CA LEU A 403 40.05 3.44 -6.59
C LEU A 403 40.53 3.92 -7.96
N VAL A 404 40.36 5.19 -8.31
CA VAL A 404 40.66 5.73 -9.65
C VAL A 404 41.77 6.78 -9.56
N PRO A 405 42.84 6.70 -10.38
CA PRO A 405 43.06 5.78 -11.50
C PRO A 405 43.84 4.49 -11.13
N ASP A 406 44.32 4.39 -9.90
CA ASP A 406 45.34 3.40 -9.52
C ASP A 406 44.87 1.95 -9.57
N VAL A 407 43.60 1.71 -9.21
CA VAL A 407 43.01 0.35 -9.07
C VAL A 407 42.02 0.07 -10.21
N LEU A 408 41.21 1.07 -10.59
CA LEU A 408 40.21 1.02 -11.65
C LEU A 408 40.44 2.16 -12.63
N THR A 409 40.17 1.90 -13.91
CA THR A 409 40.12 2.95 -14.94
C THR A 409 38.86 3.80 -14.78
N ALA A 410 38.88 5.03 -15.30
CA ALA A 410 37.70 5.91 -15.30
C ALA A 410 36.50 5.28 -16.03
N SER A 411 36.73 4.46 -17.05
CA SER A 411 35.67 3.72 -17.77
C SER A 411 35.09 2.57 -16.93
N ALA A 412 35.92 1.83 -16.20
CA ALA A 412 35.49 0.72 -15.36
C ALA A 412 34.74 1.17 -14.10
N TRP A 413 35.00 2.40 -13.61
CA TRP A 413 34.34 2.98 -12.45
C TRP A 413 32.81 3.01 -12.57
N ASN A 414 32.26 3.38 -13.73
CA ASN A 414 30.81 3.56 -13.88
C ASN A 414 30.05 2.23 -13.65
N THR A 415 30.54 1.14 -14.24
CA THR A 415 29.96 -0.20 -14.06
C THR A 415 30.16 -0.71 -12.64
N TRP A 416 31.38 -0.55 -12.10
CA TRP A 416 31.69 -0.97 -10.73
C TRP A 416 30.83 -0.25 -9.69
N TRP A 417 30.70 1.07 -9.81
CA TRP A 417 29.93 1.91 -8.90
C TRP A 417 28.42 1.69 -9.02
N ALA A 418 27.90 1.31 -10.18
CA ALA A 418 26.50 0.91 -10.33
C ALA A 418 26.19 -0.36 -9.50
N ASN A 419 27.09 -1.35 -9.51
CA ASN A 419 26.96 -2.56 -8.71
C ASN A 419 27.19 -2.29 -7.21
N ALA A 420 28.19 -1.47 -6.88
CA ALA A 420 28.43 -1.03 -5.51
C ALA A 420 27.22 -0.30 -4.90
N ARG A 421 26.56 0.57 -5.67
CA ARG A 421 25.33 1.26 -5.21
C ARG A 421 24.17 0.31 -4.94
N LYS A 422 24.05 -0.79 -5.68
CA LYS A 422 23.05 -1.83 -5.38
C LYS A 422 23.36 -2.46 -4.03
N ILE A 423 24.61 -2.89 -3.82
CA ILE A 423 25.07 -3.48 -2.55
C ILE A 423 24.84 -2.52 -1.39
N LEU A 424 25.23 -1.25 -1.49
CA LEU A 424 25.03 -0.25 -0.42
C LEU A 424 23.54 -0.01 -0.07
N LYS A 425 22.61 -0.32 -0.98
CA LYS A 425 21.17 -0.20 -0.74
C LYS A 425 20.54 -1.48 -0.18
N THR A 426 21.07 -2.65 -0.55
CA THR A 426 20.45 -3.95 -0.26
C THR A 426 21.14 -4.71 0.86
N ASP A 427 22.46 -4.56 0.99
CA ASP A 427 23.27 -5.28 1.98
C ASP A 427 23.22 -4.55 3.32
N PRO A 428 22.66 -5.19 4.35
CA PRO A 428 22.40 -4.52 5.61
C PRO A 428 23.67 -4.33 6.47
N LYS A 429 24.83 -4.85 6.04
CA LYS A 429 26.16 -4.54 6.63
C LYS A 429 26.66 -3.14 6.29
N PHE A 430 25.97 -2.38 5.43
CA PHE A 430 26.31 -0.99 5.15
C PHE A 430 25.19 -0.05 5.58
N GLY A 431 25.57 1.14 6.00
CA GLY A 431 24.65 2.21 6.39
C GLY A 431 25.04 3.56 5.83
N VAL A 432 24.13 4.51 5.92
CA VAL A 432 24.41 5.94 5.69
C VAL A 432 24.62 6.58 7.06
N VAL A 433 25.59 7.48 7.17
CA VAL A 433 25.87 8.23 8.40
C VAL A 433 24.71 9.20 8.67
N ASP A 434 24.24 9.27 9.91
CA ASP A 434 23.14 10.15 10.29
C ASP A 434 23.46 11.61 9.94
N ASN A 435 22.49 12.30 9.30
CA ASN A 435 22.59 13.68 8.84
C ASN A 435 23.61 13.97 7.71
N GLU A 436 24.26 12.96 7.11
CA GLU A 436 25.19 13.16 5.99
C GLU A 436 24.76 12.38 4.74
N LYS A 437 24.49 13.10 3.64
CA LYS A 437 24.16 12.47 2.35
C LYS A 437 25.40 11.86 1.71
N ASP A 438 25.24 10.66 1.16
CA ASP A 438 26.27 9.97 0.37
C ASP A 438 27.57 9.64 1.15
N VAL A 439 27.48 9.61 2.49
CA VAL A 439 28.53 9.14 3.39
C VAL A 439 28.08 7.81 3.98
N TYR A 440 28.89 6.78 3.76
CA TYR A 440 28.54 5.41 4.10
C TYR A 440 29.44 4.86 5.21
N GLN A 441 28.89 3.99 6.04
CA GLN A 441 29.59 3.31 7.13
C GLN A 441 29.36 1.80 7.10
N VAL A 442 30.30 1.04 7.67
CA VAL A 442 30.11 -0.41 7.88
C VAL A 442 29.36 -0.60 9.20
N ARG A 443 28.28 -1.38 9.14
CA ARG A 443 27.51 -1.84 10.28
C ARG A 443 28.00 -3.23 10.70
N GLU A 444 28.16 -3.46 11.99
CA GLU A 444 28.50 -4.79 12.51
C GLU A 444 27.31 -5.78 12.36
N LYS A 445 26.05 -5.28 12.32
CA LYS A 445 24.82 -6.05 12.10
C LYS A 445 23.76 -5.31 11.26
N PRO A 446 22.81 -6.03 10.62
CA PRO A 446 21.70 -5.44 9.89
C PRO A 446 20.82 -4.54 10.75
N LEU A 447 20.28 -3.44 10.18
CA LEU A 447 19.23 -2.66 10.83
C LEU A 447 18.01 -3.55 11.11
N SER A 448 17.44 -3.39 12.30
CA SER A 448 16.12 -3.94 12.62
C SER A 448 15.03 -3.31 11.73
N PHE A 449 13.89 -3.98 11.58
CA PHE A 449 12.74 -3.42 10.84
C PHE A 449 12.33 -2.07 11.45
N GLU A 450 12.32 -2.02 12.78
CA GLU A 450 12.01 -0.86 13.60
C GLU A 450 12.90 0.34 13.26
N GLU A 451 14.21 0.14 13.25
CA GLU A 451 15.18 1.21 12.99
C GLU A 451 15.12 1.66 11.52
N LYS A 452 14.90 0.73 10.58
CA LYS A 452 14.72 1.05 9.16
C LYS A 452 13.48 1.92 8.94
N THR A 453 12.33 1.51 9.49
CA THR A 453 11.05 2.21 9.32
C THR A 453 11.08 3.58 10.01
N TYR A 454 11.67 3.67 11.21
CA TYR A 454 11.87 4.94 11.92
C TYR A 454 12.79 5.91 11.16
N ASN A 455 13.88 5.41 10.58
CA ASN A 455 14.77 6.25 9.75
C ASN A 455 14.06 6.75 8.49
N SER A 456 13.26 5.89 7.84
CA SER A 456 12.37 6.31 6.75
C SER A 456 11.36 7.37 7.20
N PHE A 457 10.82 7.25 8.41
CA PHE A 457 9.89 8.23 8.99
C PHE A 457 10.55 9.59 9.21
N LYS A 458 11.77 9.63 9.75
CA LYS A 458 12.55 10.87 9.90
C LYS A 458 12.87 11.52 8.56
N ALA A 459 13.23 10.71 7.55
CA ALA A 459 13.58 11.19 6.22
C ALA A 459 12.36 11.67 5.41
N ALA A 460 11.15 11.17 5.71
CA ALA A 460 9.92 11.57 5.04
C ALA A 460 9.63 13.05 5.28
N LYS A 461 9.26 13.75 4.20
CA LYS A 461 8.94 15.19 4.22
C LYS A 461 7.44 15.47 4.27
N ASP A 462 6.63 14.50 3.87
CA ASP A 462 5.19 14.63 3.73
C ASP A 462 4.46 13.98 4.91
N PHE A 463 3.34 14.59 5.33
CA PHE A 463 2.53 14.09 6.44
C PHE A 463 1.98 12.69 6.16
N ASN A 464 1.45 12.43 4.96
CA ASN A 464 0.85 11.13 4.63
C ASN A 464 1.89 10.02 4.58
N GLN A 465 3.11 10.32 4.10
CA GLN A 465 4.23 9.36 4.16
C GLN A 465 4.58 9.00 5.61
N ARG A 466 4.71 10.00 6.48
CA ARG A 466 4.94 9.77 7.92
C ARG A 466 3.80 8.98 8.55
N PHE A 467 2.57 9.31 8.20
CA PHE A 467 1.37 8.63 8.71
C PHE A 467 1.34 7.16 8.31
N ASN A 468 1.61 6.83 7.04
CA ASN A 468 1.67 5.44 6.60
C ASN A 468 2.83 4.68 7.27
N LEU A 469 3.97 5.33 7.51
CA LEU A 469 5.10 4.71 8.17
C LEU A 469 4.84 4.42 9.66
N ILE A 470 4.10 5.27 10.37
CA ILE A 470 3.71 4.94 11.76
C ILE A 470 2.67 3.83 11.80
N LEU A 471 1.73 3.76 10.85
CA LEU A 471 0.80 2.64 10.75
C LEU A 471 1.54 1.33 10.48
N ASP A 472 2.47 1.33 9.52
CA ASP A 472 3.32 0.17 9.20
C ASP A 472 4.19 -0.24 10.40
N TYR A 473 4.74 0.74 11.13
CA TYR A 473 5.45 0.49 12.39
C TYR A 473 4.54 -0.18 13.42
N ILE A 474 3.37 0.39 13.69
CA ILE A 474 2.40 -0.15 14.66
C ILE A 474 1.94 -1.57 14.33
N GLU A 475 1.90 -1.92 13.04
CA GLU A 475 1.49 -3.25 12.59
C GLU A 475 2.62 -4.28 12.66
N ASN A 476 3.85 -3.89 12.31
CA ASN A 476 4.94 -4.82 12.02
C ASN A 476 6.14 -4.73 12.99
N ALA A 477 6.21 -3.71 13.85
CA ALA A 477 7.31 -3.47 14.80
C ALA A 477 6.92 -3.74 16.26
N ASP A 478 7.93 -3.83 17.13
CA ASP A 478 7.70 -3.73 18.58
C ASP A 478 7.23 -2.32 18.95
N THR A 479 6.07 -2.25 19.61
CA THR A 479 5.40 -0.99 19.95
C THR A 479 5.88 -0.40 21.27
N ASP A 480 6.75 -1.12 21.99
CA ASP A 480 7.48 -0.63 23.15
C ASP A 480 8.90 -0.19 22.78
N SER A 481 9.00 0.91 22.03
CA SER A 481 10.28 1.44 21.56
C SER A 481 10.35 2.96 21.67
N GLU A 482 11.56 3.48 21.91
CA GLU A 482 11.84 4.92 21.87
C GLU A 482 11.53 5.50 20.48
N TYR A 483 11.62 4.67 19.43
CA TYR A 483 11.26 5.05 18.07
C TYR A 483 9.76 5.37 17.94
N LEU A 484 8.87 4.52 18.50
CA LEU A 484 7.44 4.79 18.45
C LEU A 484 7.08 6.01 19.29
N GLU A 485 7.70 6.19 20.46
CA GLU A 485 7.50 7.37 21.31
C GLU A 485 7.80 8.66 20.54
N ASP A 486 8.92 8.72 19.83
CA ASP A 486 9.28 9.85 18.97
C ASP A 486 8.30 10.06 17.81
N MET A 487 7.83 8.99 17.17
CA MET A 487 6.83 9.06 16.10
C MET A 487 5.49 9.58 16.63
N ILE A 488 5.07 9.13 17.81
CA ILE A 488 3.86 9.61 18.51
C ILE A 488 4.00 11.08 18.87
N ASN A 489 5.16 11.51 19.37
CA ASN A 489 5.42 12.90 19.72
C ASN A 489 5.30 13.83 18.50
N TYR A 490 5.72 13.39 17.31
CA TYR A 490 5.51 14.12 16.07
C TYR A 490 4.02 14.39 15.80
N PHE A 491 3.15 13.37 15.86
CA PHE A 491 1.71 13.57 15.64
C PHE A 491 1.03 14.31 16.79
N SER A 492 1.46 14.07 18.03
CA SER A 492 0.96 14.78 19.21
C SER A 492 1.25 16.29 19.13
N SER A 493 2.31 16.70 18.44
CA SER A 493 2.63 18.12 18.26
C SER A 493 1.54 18.91 17.53
N TYR A 494 0.76 18.27 16.65
CA TYR A 494 -0.39 18.87 15.97
C TYR A 494 -1.57 19.12 16.91
N LEU A 495 -1.59 18.50 18.09
CA LEU A 495 -2.70 18.55 19.04
C LEU A 495 -2.48 19.55 20.18
N ASN A 496 -1.38 20.31 20.12
CA ASN A 496 -1.01 21.29 21.14
C ASN A 496 -1.82 22.61 21.03
N SER A 497 -2.47 22.86 19.90
CA SER A 497 -3.21 24.09 19.61
C SER A 497 -4.48 23.77 18.82
N ILE A 498 -5.58 24.47 19.15
CA ILE A 498 -6.86 24.39 18.42
C ILE A 498 -6.99 25.43 17.30
N ASN A 499 -5.96 26.25 17.06
CA ASN A 499 -5.96 27.20 15.94
C ASN A 499 -5.60 26.50 14.62
N ASN A 500 -6.27 26.87 13.53
CA ASN A 500 -6.06 26.33 12.17
C ASN A 500 -6.24 24.81 12.07
N VAL A 501 -7.34 24.29 12.63
CA VAL A 501 -7.66 22.86 12.55
C VAL A 501 -7.88 22.46 11.09
N ASN A 502 -7.10 21.47 10.66
CA ASN A 502 -7.13 20.92 9.31
C ASN A 502 -7.16 19.37 9.35
N GLU A 503 -7.11 18.73 8.19
CA GLU A 503 -7.16 17.28 8.06
C GLU A 503 -6.00 16.58 8.79
N GLN A 504 -4.81 17.20 8.83
CA GLN A 504 -3.65 16.64 9.53
C GLN A 504 -3.87 16.63 11.04
N THR A 505 -4.49 17.69 11.57
CA THR A 505 -4.84 17.80 12.99
C THR A 505 -5.87 16.73 13.38
N ILE A 506 -6.94 16.59 12.59
CA ILE A 506 -7.98 15.59 12.80
C ILE A 506 -7.43 14.17 12.68
N CYS A 507 -6.64 13.87 11.63
CA CYS A 507 -5.99 12.57 11.46
C CYS A 507 -5.03 12.26 12.60
N SER A 508 -4.25 13.24 13.08
CA SER A 508 -3.34 13.06 14.21
C SER A 508 -4.13 12.71 15.48
N TYR A 509 -5.24 13.38 15.75
CA TYR A 509 -6.09 13.07 16.90
C TYR A 509 -6.65 11.66 16.81
N LEU A 510 -7.23 11.30 15.67
CA LEU A 510 -7.79 9.96 15.45
C LEU A 510 -6.72 8.88 15.56
N LEU A 511 -5.51 9.13 15.06
CA LEU A 511 -4.38 8.22 15.16
C LEU A 511 -3.99 8.00 16.62
N ILE A 512 -3.80 9.09 17.38
CA ILE A 512 -3.47 8.99 18.80
C ILE A 512 -4.58 8.27 19.56
N LEU A 513 -5.85 8.59 19.29
CA LEU A 513 -6.98 7.90 19.91
C LEU A 513 -7.00 6.41 19.59
N ASN A 514 -6.74 6.02 18.34
CA ASN A 514 -6.65 4.61 17.93
C ASN A 514 -5.44 3.91 18.56
N ILE A 515 -4.28 4.58 18.65
CA ILE A 515 -3.09 4.09 19.36
C ILE A 515 -3.42 3.87 20.82
N GLN A 516 -4.00 4.84 21.53
CA GLN A 516 -4.33 4.70 22.95
C GLN A 516 -5.38 3.61 23.22
N ARG A 517 -6.31 3.40 22.29
CA ARG A 517 -7.29 2.29 22.35
C ARG A 517 -6.63 0.93 22.15
N LYS A 518 -5.70 0.82 21.19
CA LYS A 518 -5.02 -0.44 20.86
C LYS A 518 -3.89 -0.76 21.86
N PHE A 519 -3.23 0.28 22.37
CA PHE A 519 -2.03 0.22 23.20
C PHE A 519 -2.27 1.00 24.50
N THR A 520 -3.00 0.38 25.43
CA THR A 520 -3.46 1.03 26.67
C THR A 520 -2.35 1.55 27.59
N PHE A 521 -1.10 1.09 27.41
CA PHE A 521 0.09 1.56 28.11
C PHE A 521 0.61 2.91 27.58
N ILE A 522 0.35 3.22 26.32
CA ILE A 522 0.74 4.49 25.70
C ILE A 522 -0.28 5.54 26.15
N LYS A 523 0.13 6.40 27.09
CA LYS A 523 -0.69 7.52 27.56
C LYS A 523 -0.13 8.83 26.99
N VAL A 524 -0.78 9.32 25.95
CA VAL A 524 -0.60 10.68 25.47
C VAL A 524 -1.59 11.57 26.22
N ASN A 525 -1.08 12.56 26.95
CA ASN A 525 -1.92 13.58 27.58
C ASN A 525 -2.36 14.58 26.51
N LEU A 526 -3.66 14.59 26.21
CA LEU A 526 -4.26 15.53 25.27
C LEU A 526 -4.82 16.72 26.05
N ASN A 527 -4.41 17.93 25.66
CA ASN A 527 -4.89 19.17 26.30
C ASN A 527 -6.34 19.50 25.94
N TYR A 528 -6.80 19.01 24.79
CA TYR A 528 -8.12 19.29 24.21
C TYR A 528 -8.77 17.97 23.79
N GLY A 529 -10.10 17.90 23.86
CA GLY A 529 -10.88 16.78 23.34
C GLY A 529 -11.18 16.94 21.84
N PHE A 530 -11.66 15.86 21.21
CA PHE A 530 -12.00 15.87 19.79
C PHE A 530 -13.04 16.96 19.44
N LYS A 531 -14.02 17.17 20.32
CA LYS A 531 -15.05 18.19 20.13
C LYS A 531 -14.44 19.60 20.03
N ASP A 532 -13.43 19.91 20.83
CA ASP A 532 -12.79 21.23 20.83
C ASP A 532 -12.13 21.51 19.48
N PHE A 533 -11.50 20.51 18.85
CA PHE A 533 -10.97 20.63 17.50
C PHE A 533 -12.07 20.75 16.46
N LEU A 534 -13.12 19.93 16.58
CA LEU A 534 -14.23 19.92 15.63
C LEU A 534 -14.98 21.26 15.61
N ASP A 535 -15.16 21.90 16.77
CA ASP A 535 -15.81 23.20 16.90
C ASP A 535 -15.02 24.33 16.19
N GLN A 536 -13.74 24.12 15.88
CA GLN A 536 -12.89 25.05 15.11
C GLN A 536 -12.80 24.72 13.62
N VAL A 537 -13.46 23.64 13.15
CA VAL A 537 -13.47 23.27 11.74
C VAL A 537 -14.50 24.11 10.99
N GLU A 538 -14.04 24.97 10.08
CA GLU A 538 -14.92 25.81 9.26
C GLU A 538 -15.75 25.01 8.25
N ASP A 539 -15.11 24.05 7.55
CA ASP A 539 -15.76 23.17 6.58
C ASP A 539 -15.46 21.69 6.88
N PRO A 540 -16.37 20.98 7.58
CA PRO A 540 -16.22 19.57 7.86
C PRO A 540 -16.11 18.68 6.62
N ILE A 541 -16.61 19.13 5.47
CA ILE A 541 -16.59 18.38 4.21
C ILE A 541 -15.18 18.41 3.59
N SER A 542 -14.53 19.57 3.59
CA SER A 542 -13.16 19.71 3.12
C SER A 542 -12.19 18.80 3.90
N ILE A 543 -12.39 18.67 5.22
CA ILE A 543 -11.63 17.70 6.02
C ILE A 543 -11.82 16.28 5.48
N TYR A 544 -13.07 15.84 5.28
CA TYR A 544 -13.35 14.50 4.75
C TYR A 544 -12.73 14.26 3.38
N GLU A 545 -12.75 15.27 2.49
CA GLU A 545 -12.13 15.19 1.16
C GLU A 545 -10.63 14.94 1.26
N ASN A 546 -9.94 15.74 2.09
CA ASN A 546 -8.48 15.77 2.18
C ASN A 546 -7.87 14.63 3.01
N ILE A 547 -8.65 13.90 3.80
CA ILE A 547 -8.18 12.66 4.44
C ILE A 547 -7.78 11.66 3.35
N SER A 548 -6.52 11.25 3.31
CA SER A 548 -6.00 10.35 2.28
C SER A 548 -6.28 8.87 2.57
N ILE A 549 -6.50 8.51 3.84
CA ILE A 549 -6.57 7.12 4.31
C ILE A 549 -8.05 6.72 4.53
N PRO A 550 -8.57 5.71 3.82
CA PRO A 550 -9.99 5.34 3.85
C PRO A 550 -10.53 5.00 5.25
N ASP A 551 -9.78 4.25 6.07
CA ASP A 551 -10.24 3.85 7.41
C ASP A 551 -10.46 5.07 8.31
N TYR A 552 -9.59 6.06 8.21
CA TYR A 552 -9.68 7.31 8.96
C TYR A 552 -10.81 8.22 8.46
N LYS A 553 -11.25 8.09 7.20
CA LYS A 553 -12.48 8.74 6.73
C LYS A 553 -13.69 8.23 7.50
N LYS A 554 -13.77 6.92 7.71
CA LYS A 554 -14.87 6.30 8.48
C LYS A 554 -14.80 6.73 9.94
N ASP A 555 -13.62 6.69 10.56
CA ASP A 555 -13.44 7.14 11.94
C ASP A 555 -13.84 8.61 12.12
N TYR A 556 -13.48 9.48 11.17
CA TYR A 556 -13.91 10.88 11.17
C TYR A 556 -15.43 11.02 11.11
N LEU A 557 -16.11 10.27 10.23
CA LEU A 557 -17.58 10.28 10.15
C LEU A 557 -18.22 9.82 11.47
N ILE A 558 -17.68 8.80 12.13
CA ILE A 558 -18.16 8.34 13.44
C ILE A 558 -18.05 9.46 14.48
N GLN A 559 -16.92 10.18 14.52
CA GLN A 559 -16.77 11.31 15.45
C GLN A 559 -17.66 12.50 15.08
N LEU A 560 -17.85 12.78 13.79
CA LEU A 560 -18.79 13.80 13.32
C LEU A 560 -20.22 13.50 13.80
N LYS A 561 -20.70 12.27 13.61
CA LYS A 561 -22.02 11.85 14.10
C LYS A 561 -22.17 12.03 15.61
N ARG A 562 -21.10 11.78 16.36
CA ARG A 562 -21.10 11.86 17.82
C ARG A 562 -21.16 13.30 18.34
N TYR A 563 -20.42 14.23 17.73
CA TYR A 563 -20.22 15.56 18.31
C TYR A 563 -20.84 16.72 17.51
N HIS A 564 -21.10 16.54 16.21
CA HIS A 564 -21.66 17.58 15.37
C HIS A 564 -23.20 17.59 15.44
N ALA A 565 -23.79 18.70 15.88
CA ALA A 565 -25.25 18.80 16.09
C ALA A 565 -26.08 18.48 14.83
N ASN A 566 -25.63 18.92 13.65
CA ASN A 566 -26.31 18.72 12.37
C ASN A 566 -25.56 17.73 11.46
N TRP A 567 -25.08 16.64 12.04
CA TRP A 567 -24.26 15.65 11.32
C TRP A 567 -24.96 15.06 10.10
N ASP A 568 -26.29 14.93 10.12
CA ASP A 568 -27.13 14.40 9.04
C ASP A 568 -27.10 15.30 7.80
N THR A 569 -27.09 16.61 8.00
CA THR A 569 -26.95 17.60 6.93
C THR A 569 -25.55 17.54 6.32
N VAL A 570 -24.51 17.41 7.16
CA VAL A 570 -23.13 17.25 6.71
C VAL A 570 -22.98 15.94 5.93
N PHE A 571 -23.50 14.83 6.45
CA PHE A 571 -23.47 13.52 5.82
C PHE A 571 -24.18 13.54 4.47
N THR A 572 -25.34 14.21 4.40
CA THR A 572 -26.09 14.39 3.15
C THR A 572 -25.24 15.10 2.10
N ARG A 573 -24.57 16.21 2.47
CA ARG A 573 -23.66 16.94 1.58
C ARG A 573 -22.46 16.10 1.17
N ILE A 574 -21.84 15.36 2.09
CA ILE A 574 -20.73 14.45 1.78
C ILE A 574 -21.21 13.36 0.81
N PHE A 575 -22.39 12.79 1.02
CA PHE A 575 -22.93 11.70 0.20
C PHE A 575 -23.09 12.08 -1.28
N TYR A 576 -23.52 13.33 -1.56
CA TYR A 576 -23.66 13.84 -2.92
C TYR A 576 -22.37 13.80 -3.75
N PHE A 577 -21.21 13.93 -3.10
CA PHE A 577 -19.90 13.94 -3.77
C PHE A 577 -19.08 12.68 -3.54
N TYR A 578 -19.25 12.02 -2.38
CA TYR A 578 -18.47 10.86 -1.93
C TYR A 578 -19.38 9.76 -1.37
N PRO A 579 -20.27 9.19 -2.21
CA PRO A 579 -21.26 8.22 -1.76
C PRO A 579 -20.58 6.95 -1.22
N ASN A 580 -21.04 6.49 -0.07
CA ASN A 580 -20.61 5.22 0.49
C ASN A 580 -21.72 4.62 1.37
N ARG A 581 -21.61 3.31 1.58
CA ARG A 581 -22.63 2.52 2.28
C ARG A 581 -22.86 2.99 3.71
N PHE A 582 -21.78 3.29 4.43
CA PHE A 582 -21.84 3.75 5.82
C PHE A 582 -22.68 5.04 5.94
N ILE A 583 -22.39 6.07 5.14
CA ILE A 583 -23.17 7.31 5.18
C ILE A 583 -24.64 7.06 4.84
N TYR A 584 -24.92 6.24 3.82
CA TYR A 584 -26.29 5.91 3.43
C TYR A 584 -27.07 5.24 4.56
N ASP A 585 -26.50 4.18 5.15
CA ASP A 585 -27.15 3.42 6.22
C ASP A 585 -27.38 4.30 7.46
N GLU A 586 -26.41 5.17 7.79
CA GLU A 586 -26.54 6.13 8.89
C GLU A 586 -27.65 7.15 8.65
N LEU A 587 -27.76 7.71 7.44
CA LEU A 587 -28.85 8.61 7.06
C LEU A 587 -30.21 7.90 7.06
N ALA A 588 -30.27 6.66 6.56
CA ALA A 588 -31.49 5.85 6.54
C ALA A 588 -31.97 5.53 7.95
N SER A 589 -31.05 5.16 8.84
CA SER A 589 -31.35 4.90 10.26
C SER A 589 -31.91 6.12 10.98
N LYS A 590 -31.45 7.32 10.61
CA LYS A 590 -31.95 8.57 11.21
C LYS A 590 -33.34 8.93 10.72
N ASN A 591 -33.56 8.88 9.41
CA ASN A 591 -34.84 9.19 8.80
C ASN A 591 -34.95 8.62 7.39
N GLN A 592 -35.79 7.60 7.22
CA GLN A 592 -36.02 6.98 5.91
C GLN A 592 -36.48 8.00 4.85
N THR A 593 -37.34 8.96 5.20
CA THR A 593 -37.85 9.98 4.25
C THR A 593 -36.77 10.91 3.72
N LEU A 594 -35.68 11.12 4.49
CA LEU A 594 -34.55 11.94 4.06
C LEU A 594 -33.82 11.26 2.91
N VAL A 595 -33.58 9.96 3.02
CA VAL A 595 -32.93 9.17 1.97
C VAL A 595 -33.80 9.08 0.72
N GLU A 596 -35.12 8.96 0.87
CA GLU A 596 -36.05 9.02 -0.27
C GLU A 596 -35.98 10.35 -1.01
N LYS A 597 -35.88 11.46 -0.27
CA LYS A 597 -35.66 12.78 -0.85
C LYS A 597 -34.31 12.85 -1.59
N ILE A 598 -33.23 12.36 -0.97
CA ILE A 598 -31.90 12.31 -1.60
C ILE A 598 -31.95 11.55 -2.94
N ILE A 599 -32.61 10.39 -2.97
CA ILE A 599 -32.76 9.59 -4.21
C ILE A 599 -33.50 10.40 -5.29
N LYS A 600 -34.59 11.08 -4.93
CA LYS A 600 -35.34 11.93 -5.87
C LYS A 600 -34.51 13.12 -6.37
N ASP A 601 -33.78 13.79 -5.47
CA ASP A 601 -32.90 14.91 -5.80
C ASP A 601 -31.75 14.46 -6.72
N LEU A 602 -31.15 13.29 -6.46
CA LEU A 602 -30.12 12.70 -7.32
C LEU A 602 -30.63 12.33 -8.70
N PHE A 603 -31.89 11.90 -8.81
CA PHE A 603 -32.50 11.60 -10.10
C PHE A 603 -32.71 12.86 -10.95
N VAL A 604 -33.08 13.99 -10.34
CA VAL A 604 -33.17 15.28 -11.04
C VAL A 604 -31.77 15.85 -11.35
N GLY A 605 -30.84 15.74 -10.39
CA GLY A 605 -29.49 16.30 -10.43
C GLY A 605 -28.39 15.34 -10.91
N TYR A 606 -28.71 14.23 -11.58
CA TYR A 606 -27.74 13.17 -11.90
C TYR A 606 -26.51 13.62 -12.69
N LYS A 607 -26.62 14.74 -13.43
CA LYS A 607 -25.52 15.32 -14.20
C LYS A 607 -24.46 15.98 -13.32
N GLU A 608 -24.88 16.54 -12.20
CA GLU A 608 -24.02 17.20 -11.21
C GLU A 608 -23.47 16.15 -10.23
N TYR A 609 -24.35 15.34 -9.66
CA TYR A 609 -24.02 14.34 -8.63
C TYR A 609 -23.81 12.94 -9.23
N ARG A 610 -22.94 12.86 -10.24
CA ARG A 610 -22.73 11.67 -11.08
C ARG A 610 -22.39 10.42 -10.27
N ASP A 611 -21.45 10.56 -9.34
CA ASP A 611 -20.98 9.47 -8.48
C ASP A 611 -22.09 8.97 -7.55
N ALA A 612 -22.80 9.89 -6.88
CA ALA A 612 -23.88 9.55 -5.96
C ALA A 612 -25.08 8.92 -6.67
N PHE A 613 -25.45 9.44 -7.85
CA PHE A 613 -26.47 8.84 -8.69
C PHE A 613 -26.10 7.40 -9.09
N LEU A 614 -24.89 7.20 -9.62
CA LEU A 614 -24.43 5.86 -10.02
C LEU A 614 -24.38 4.90 -8.83
N TRP A 615 -23.92 5.37 -7.66
CA TRP A 615 -23.86 4.57 -6.45
C TRP A 615 -25.25 4.13 -5.99
N ILE A 616 -26.24 5.05 -5.96
CA ILE A 616 -27.62 4.72 -5.61
C ILE A 616 -28.22 3.70 -6.59
N VAL A 617 -28.05 3.90 -7.90
CA VAL A 617 -28.57 2.97 -8.90
C VAL A 617 -27.94 1.58 -8.78
N SER A 618 -26.65 1.52 -8.46
CA SER A 618 -25.94 0.24 -8.38
C SER A 618 -26.18 -0.53 -7.08
N ASN A 619 -26.50 0.16 -5.97
CA ASN A 619 -26.51 -0.45 -4.63
C ASN A 619 -27.87 -0.41 -3.91
N VAL A 620 -28.80 0.45 -4.35
CA VAL A 620 -30.03 0.75 -3.60
C VAL A 620 -31.28 0.72 -4.48
N LEU A 621 -31.25 1.42 -5.61
CA LEU A 621 -32.43 1.66 -6.44
C LEU A 621 -32.71 0.48 -7.37
N THR A 622 -33.33 -0.57 -6.86
CA THR A 622 -33.91 -1.66 -7.65
C THR A 622 -35.17 -1.19 -8.39
N GLU A 623 -35.65 -1.97 -9.36
CA GLU A 623 -36.93 -1.70 -10.05
C GLU A 623 -38.11 -1.62 -9.06
N GLU A 624 -38.17 -2.54 -8.10
CA GLU A 624 -39.17 -2.54 -7.03
C GLU A 624 -39.07 -1.26 -6.18
N LYS A 625 -37.85 -0.88 -5.78
CA LYS A 625 -37.65 0.31 -4.96
C LYS A 625 -37.99 1.59 -5.72
N ALA A 626 -37.72 1.64 -7.02
CA ALA A 626 -38.11 2.76 -7.86
C ALA A 626 -39.64 2.90 -7.96
N GLN A 627 -40.37 1.79 -8.07
CA GLN A 627 -41.83 1.79 -8.04
C GLN A 627 -42.38 2.33 -6.71
N GLU A 628 -41.83 1.89 -5.57
CA GLU A 628 -42.21 2.41 -4.25
C GLU A 628 -42.04 3.93 -4.14
N LEU A 629 -40.98 4.47 -4.74
CA LEU A 629 -40.65 5.89 -4.69
C LEU A 629 -41.34 6.74 -5.77
N ASN A 630 -42.17 6.12 -6.60
CA ASN A 630 -42.81 6.73 -7.78
C ASN A 630 -41.78 7.33 -8.77
N ILE A 631 -40.69 6.59 -9.00
CA ILE A 631 -39.64 6.94 -9.95
C ILE A 631 -39.78 6.03 -11.17
N ASP A 632 -39.92 6.63 -12.35
CA ASP A 632 -39.94 5.87 -13.61
C ASP A 632 -38.54 5.31 -13.92
N TYR A 633 -38.39 4.00 -13.73
CA TYR A 633 -37.13 3.30 -13.93
C TYR A 633 -36.64 3.36 -15.39
N ASN A 634 -37.53 3.55 -16.37
CA ASN A 634 -37.14 3.78 -17.75
C ASN A 634 -36.25 5.01 -17.88
N ASN A 635 -36.60 6.09 -17.19
CA ASN A 635 -35.81 7.31 -17.20
C ASN A 635 -34.48 7.16 -16.43
N VAL A 636 -34.39 6.23 -15.47
CA VAL A 636 -33.11 5.89 -14.81
C VAL A 636 -32.15 5.27 -15.83
N ILE A 637 -32.62 4.31 -16.63
CA ILE A 637 -31.83 3.69 -17.72
C ILE A 637 -31.38 4.73 -18.75
N LEU A 638 -32.28 5.60 -19.20
CA LEU A 638 -31.93 6.67 -20.13
C LEU A 638 -30.90 7.65 -19.53
N SER A 639 -31.01 7.96 -18.24
CA SER A 639 -30.06 8.83 -17.53
C SER A 639 -28.68 8.20 -17.42
N LEU A 640 -28.58 6.89 -17.20
CA LEU A 640 -27.30 6.16 -17.25
C LEU A 640 -26.65 6.22 -18.64
N ILE A 641 -27.43 6.00 -19.71
CA ILE A 641 -26.93 6.08 -21.09
C ILE A 641 -26.44 7.51 -21.39
N HIS A 642 -27.21 8.51 -21.00
CA HIS A 642 -26.81 9.91 -21.15
C HIS A 642 -25.56 10.24 -20.32
N LEU A 643 -25.37 9.61 -19.16
CA LEU A 643 -24.17 9.78 -18.35
C LEU A 643 -22.91 9.27 -19.06
N ILE A 644 -23.01 8.19 -19.86
CA ILE A 644 -21.90 7.75 -20.72
C ILE A 644 -21.54 8.83 -21.74
N GLU A 645 -22.55 9.47 -22.35
CA GLU A 645 -22.34 10.53 -23.33
C GLU A 645 -21.72 11.79 -22.72
N ILE A 646 -22.21 12.24 -21.56
CA ILE A 646 -21.65 13.39 -20.83
C ILE A 646 -20.20 13.11 -20.45
N THR A 647 -19.93 11.95 -19.84
CA THR A 647 -18.58 11.59 -19.39
C THR A 647 -17.61 11.44 -20.56
N GLY A 648 -18.06 10.90 -21.69
CA GLY A 648 -17.26 10.80 -22.92
C GLY A 648 -16.92 12.18 -23.50
N LYS A 649 -17.89 13.09 -23.58
CA LYS A 649 -17.66 14.49 -24.00
C LYS A 649 -16.66 15.20 -23.10
N ASP A 650 -16.80 15.08 -21.78
CA ASP A 650 -15.88 15.69 -20.83
C ASP A 650 -14.45 15.12 -20.94
N VAL A 651 -14.32 13.81 -21.19
CA VAL A 651 -13.01 13.19 -21.49
C VAL A 651 -12.40 13.76 -22.76
N GLY A 652 -13.20 13.94 -23.83
CA GLY A 652 -12.75 14.60 -25.07
C GLY A 652 -12.30 16.05 -24.86
N LEU A 653 -12.97 16.78 -23.96
CA LEU A 653 -12.62 18.14 -23.55
C LEU A 653 -11.50 18.22 -22.50
N LYS A 654 -10.88 17.08 -22.14
CA LYS A 654 -9.83 16.97 -21.11
C LYS A 654 -10.25 17.44 -19.71
N LYS A 655 -11.54 17.37 -19.37
CA LYS A 655 -12.08 17.71 -18.04
C LYS A 655 -12.14 16.48 -17.15
N GLU A 656 -11.50 16.54 -15.97
CA GLU A 656 -11.50 15.47 -14.95
C GLU A 656 -11.36 14.05 -15.54
N VAL A 657 -10.40 13.87 -16.47
CA VAL A 657 -10.34 12.71 -17.36
C VAL A 657 -10.39 11.37 -16.62
N THR A 658 -9.65 11.24 -15.51
CA THR A 658 -9.59 10.00 -14.72
C THR A 658 -10.94 9.67 -14.08
N LYS A 659 -11.61 10.66 -13.48
CA LYS A 659 -12.92 10.51 -12.83
C LYS A 659 -13.99 10.15 -13.85
N ASN A 660 -14.05 10.89 -14.96
CA ASN A 660 -15.04 10.65 -16.01
C ASN A 660 -14.84 9.31 -16.71
N LYS A 661 -13.59 8.88 -16.96
CA LYS A 661 -13.32 7.53 -17.47
C LYS A 661 -13.84 6.45 -16.51
N ARG A 662 -13.55 6.57 -15.21
CA ARG A 662 -14.01 5.62 -14.17
C ARG A 662 -15.53 5.49 -14.16
N ILE A 663 -16.25 6.62 -14.07
CA ILE A 663 -17.72 6.64 -14.08
C ILE A 663 -18.25 6.00 -15.37
N SER A 664 -17.71 6.40 -16.52
CA SER A 664 -18.10 5.86 -17.83
C SER A 664 -17.92 4.34 -17.91
N THR A 665 -16.83 3.79 -17.37
CA THR A 665 -16.59 2.35 -17.29
C THR A 665 -17.60 1.66 -16.37
N GLN A 666 -17.85 2.20 -15.17
CA GLN A 666 -18.80 1.60 -14.22
C GLN A 666 -20.23 1.58 -14.76
N VAL A 667 -20.66 2.64 -15.44
CA VAL A 667 -21.98 2.68 -16.09
C VAL A 667 -22.08 1.66 -17.22
N ARG A 668 -21.03 1.53 -18.05
CA ARG A 668 -21.00 0.49 -19.11
C ARG A 668 -21.04 -0.92 -18.51
N ASP A 669 -20.28 -1.17 -17.46
CA ASP A 669 -20.27 -2.47 -16.79
C ASP A 669 -21.66 -2.81 -16.24
N PHE A 670 -22.33 -1.85 -15.60
CA PHE A 670 -23.69 -2.02 -15.10
C PHE A 670 -24.69 -2.33 -16.22
N LEU A 671 -24.67 -1.58 -17.32
CA LEU A 671 -25.63 -1.74 -18.41
C LEU A 671 -25.37 -2.99 -19.28
N PHE A 672 -24.11 -3.28 -19.62
CA PHE A 672 -23.77 -4.20 -20.71
C PHE A 672 -23.15 -5.53 -20.25
N LYS A 673 -22.27 -5.54 -19.23
CA LYS A 673 -21.43 -6.70 -18.89
C LYS A 673 -22.23 -7.97 -18.56
N ASN A 674 -23.33 -7.82 -17.82
CA ASN A 674 -24.22 -8.92 -17.43
C ASN A 674 -25.50 -9.00 -18.28
N LYS A 675 -25.49 -8.40 -19.49
CA LYS A 675 -26.66 -8.28 -20.38
C LYS A 675 -27.88 -7.64 -19.70
N PHE A 676 -27.66 -6.82 -18.67
CA PHE A 676 -28.72 -6.19 -17.88
C PHE A 676 -29.66 -5.37 -18.78
N LEU A 677 -29.11 -4.48 -19.61
CA LEU A 677 -29.91 -3.64 -20.52
C LEU A 677 -30.65 -4.48 -21.57
N SER A 678 -30.03 -5.52 -22.13
CA SER A 678 -30.71 -6.39 -23.10
C SER A 678 -31.89 -7.12 -22.46
N ASN A 679 -31.72 -7.67 -21.25
CA ASN A 679 -32.81 -8.31 -20.52
C ASN A 679 -33.91 -7.31 -20.13
N TYR A 680 -33.54 -6.08 -19.78
CA TYR A 680 -34.49 -5.01 -19.49
C TYR A 680 -35.34 -4.68 -20.73
N ILE A 681 -34.70 -4.42 -21.89
CA ILE A 681 -35.38 -4.17 -23.18
C ILE A 681 -36.38 -5.30 -23.49
N LYS A 682 -36.01 -6.56 -23.28
CA LYS A 682 -36.88 -7.74 -23.48
C LYS A 682 -38.18 -7.71 -22.68
N ARG A 683 -38.25 -6.96 -21.57
CA ARG A 683 -39.46 -6.78 -20.74
C ARG A 683 -40.10 -5.39 -20.77
N SER A 684 -39.45 -4.37 -21.35
CA SER A 684 -39.95 -2.99 -21.41
C SER A 684 -41.09 -2.73 -22.42
N SER A 685 -41.76 -1.58 -22.31
CA SER A 685 -42.82 -1.18 -23.26
C SER A 685 -42.25 -0.77 -24.63
N GLU A 686 -43.12 -0.78 -25.65
CA GLU A 686 -42.79 -0.31 -27.00
C GLU A 686 -42.36 1.17 -27.01
N GLU A 687 -43.04 2.03 -26.23
CA GLU A 687 -42.71 3.45 -26.11
C GLU A 687 -41.28 3.68 -25.60
N PHE A 688 -40.87 2.94 -24.56
CA PHE A 688 -39.51 3.02 -24.04
C PHE A 688 -38.48 2.58 -25.09
N CYS A 689 -38.73 1.45 -25.77
CA CYS A 689 -37.85 0.94 -26.82
C CYS A 689 -37.71 1.93 -27.98
N LYS A 690 -38.80 2.60 -28.39
CA LYS A 690 -38.76 3.69 -29.39
C LYS A 690 -37.84 4.83 -28.94
N ARG A 691 -38.01 5.34 -27.71
CA ARG A 691 -37.14 6.41 -27.16
C ARG A 691 -35.68 5.99 -27.09
N LEU A 692 -35.42 4.78 -26.61
CA LEU A 692 -34.07 4.24 -26.49
C LEU A 692 -33.40 4.07 -27.86
N TYR A 693 -34.17 3.62 -28.86
CA TYR A 693 -33.69 3.51 -30.24
C TYR A 693 -33.30 4.87 -30.81
N THR A 694 -34.16 5.89 -30.68
CA THR A 694 -33.87 7.26 -31.13
C THR A 694 -32.60 7.80 -30.47
N ILE A 695 -32.49 7.69 -29.14
CA ILE A 695 -31.30 8.13 -28.41
C ILE A 695 -30.06 7.40 -28.90
N SER A 696 -30.15 6.08 -29.15
CA SER A 696 -29.01 5.27 -29.60
C SER A 696 -28.39 5.72 -30.93
N ASN A 697 -29.14 6.42 -31.78
CA ASN A 697 -28.64 6.96 -33.05
C ASN A 697 -27.76 8.20 -32.85
N GLU A 698 -27.90 8.90 -31.73
CA GLU A 698 -27.19 10.15 -31.44
C GLU A 698 -25.99 9.96 -30.49
N LEU A 699 -25.76 8.72 -30.01
CA LEU A 699 -24.67 8.42 -29.07
C LEU A 699 -23.34 8.34 -29.79
N ILE A 700 -22.39 9.19 -29.39
CA ILE A 700 -21.03 9.25 -29.96
C ILE A 700 -20.04 8.53 -29.03
N SER A 701 -20.26 8.62 -27.72
CA SER A 701 -19.32 8.12 -26.70
C SER A 701 -19.55 6.66 -26.31
N VAL A 702 -20.59 6.03 -26.84
CA VAL A 702 -20.89 4.60 -26.66
C VAL A 702 -20.24 3.81 -27.80
N ASP A 703 -19.62 2.67 -27.49
CA ASP A 703 -19.01 1.81 -28.50
C ASP A 703 -20.05 1.21 -29.44
N GLY A 704 -19.65 1.00 -30.70
CA GLY A 704 -20.55 0.48 -31.73
C GLY A 704 -21.14 -0.89 -31.42
N GLU A 705 -20.42 -1.75 -30.68
CA GLU A 705 -20.92 -3.06 -30.24
C GLU A 705 -22.14 -2.91 -29.33
N SER A 706 -22.05 -2.04 -28.34
CA SER A 706 -23.15 -1.73 -27.42
C SER A 706 -24.35 -1.11 -28.13
N ILE A 707 -24.12 -0.21 -29.11
CA ILE A 707 -25.19 0.38 -29.93
C ILE A 707 -25.89 -0.69 -30.76
N VAL A 708 -25.14 -1.56 -31.42
CA VAL A 708 -25.68 -2.68 -32.20
C VAL A 708 -26.47 -3.64 -31.31
N MET A 709 -25.98 -3.94 -30.11
CA MET A 709 -26.68 -4.77 -29.13
C MET A 709 -28.04 -4.19 -28.74
N ILE A 710 -28.10 -2.87 -28.48
CA ILE A 710 -29.36 -2.16 -28.18
C ILE A 710 -30.32 -2.29 -29.37
N LYS A 711 -29.87 -1.92 -30.57
CA LYS A 711 -30.69 -1.92 -31.79
C LYS A 711 -31.22 -3.31 -32.13
N ASN A 712 -30.38 -4.32 -32.11
CA ASN A 712 -30.77 -5.69 -32.41
C ASN A 712 -31.75 -6.23 -31.37
N THR A 713 -31.52 -5.98 -30.07
CA THR A 713 -32.45 -6.43 -29.02
C THR A 713 -33.83 -5.78 -29.15
N ILE A 714 -33.88 -4.50 -29.57
CA ILE A 714 -35.15 -3.79 -29.82
C ILE A 714 -35.85 -4.37 -31.06
N ALA A 715 -35.13 -4.54 -32.16
CA ALA A 715 -35.67 -5.08 -33.41
C ALA A 715 -36.19 -6.52 -33.25
N ASP A 716 -35.49 -7.36 -32.49
CA ASP A 716 -35.92 -8.73 -32.18
C ASP A 716 -37.25 -8.76 -31.41
N LYS A 717 -37.47 -7.79 -30.53
CA LYS A 717 -38.66 -7.74 -29.67
C LYS A 717 -39.85 -7.09 -30.35
N PHE A 718 -39.62 -5.98 -31.05
CA PHE A 718 -40.64 -5.22 -31.73
C PHE A 718 -40.25 -5.04 -33.19
N PRO A 719 -40.51 -6.05 -34.04
CA PRO A 719 -40.24 -5.97 -35.48
C PRO A 719 -41.01 -4.83 -36.17
N GLU A 720 -42.12 -4.38 -35.55
CA GLU A 720 -42.97 -3.28 -36.00
C GLU A 720 -42.60 -1.92 -35.39
N ILE A 721 -41.64 -1.86 -34.45
CA ILE A 721 -40.91 -0.60 -34.24
C ILE A 721 -40.13 -0.41 -35.53
N ASP A 722 -40.81 0.26 -36.44
CA ASP A 722 -40.31 0.92 -37.61
C ASP A 722 -39.02 1.66 -37.19
N THR A 723 -37.90 0.96 -37.38
CA THR A 723 -36.56 1.51 -37.58
C THR A 723 -36.43 2.10 -38.99
N GLU A 724 -37.54 2.24 -39.74
CA GLU A 724 -37.63 3.14 -40.90
C GLU A 724 -37.48 4.56 -40.33
N ASP A 725 -36.22 4.94 -40.16
CA ASP A 725 -35.84 6.14 -40.85
C ASP A 725 -36.39 6.03 -42.28
N LYS A 726 -37.47 6.75 -42.57
CA LYS A 726 -38.09 6.81 -43.89
C LYS A 726 -37.12 7.30 -44.97
N SER A 727 -35.88 7.67 -44.61
CA SER A 727 -34.74 7.84 -45.51
C SER A 727 -34.14 6.53 -46.07
N LEU A 728 -34.57 5.36 -45.57
CA LEU A 728 -34.03 4.04 -45.93
C LEU A 728 -34.99 3.12 -46.69
N LYS A 729 -36.21 3.56 -47.01
CA LYS A 729 -36.83 3.03 -48.24
C LYS A 729 -35.97 3.55 -49.38
N PHE A 730 -35.26 2.65 -50.05
CA PHE A 730 -34.59 2.96 -51.32
C PHE A 730 -35.68 3.36 -52.31
N ASP A 731 -36.02 4.65 -52.32
CA ASP A 731 -36.78 5.24 -53.41
C ASP A 731 -36.00 4.96 -54.69
N ILE A 732 -36.72 4.52 -55.72
CA ILE A 732 -36.26 4.04 -57.04
C ILE A 732 -35.67 5.19 -57.88
N GLY A 733 -34.97 6.13 -57.25
CA GLY A 733 -34.41 7.34 -57.84
C GLY A 733 -33.40 8.07 -56.94
N MET A 734 -32.62 7.37 -56.11
CA MET A 734 -31.50 8.02 -55.43
C MET A 734 -30.39 8.37 -56.42
N ALA A 735 -30.16 9.68 -56.62
CA ALA A 735 -29.04 10.17 -57.43
C ALA A 735 -27.69 9.79 -56.80
N LYS A 736 -26.68 9.53 -57.64
CA LYS A 736 -25.25 9.29 -57.36
C LYS A 736 -24.72 9.89 -56.05
N ASN A 737 -25.08 11.14 -55.75
CA ASN A 737 -24.62 11.85 -54.55
C ASN A 737 -25.05 11.18 -53.23
N SER A 738 -26.24 10.58 -53.15
CA SER A 738 -26.75 9.92 -51.93
C SER A 738 -26.06 8.58 -51.64
N ILE A 739 -25.67 7.84 -52.68
CA ILE A 739 -24.96 6.57 -52.56
C ILE A 739 -23.50 6.81 -52.18
N MET A 740 -22.88 7.87 -52.71
CA MET A 740 -21.48 8.19 -52.40
C MET A 740 -21.26 8.60 -50.93
N ASP A 741 -22.28 9.19 -50.28
CA ASP A 741 -22.21 9.63 -48.88
C ASP A 741 -22.45 8.51 -47.85
N LYS A 742 -22.97 7.35 -48.27
CA LYS A 742 -23.20 6.18 -47.41
C LYS A 742 -22.16 5.09 -47.66
N LEU A 743 -21.84 4.30 -46.63
CA LEU A 743 -21.02 3.09 -46.77
C LEU A 743 -21.93 1.86 -46.90
N LEU A 744 -22.11 1.34 -48.11
CA LEU A 744 -22.95 0.17 -48.39
C LEU A 744 -22.10 -1.11 -48.36
N THR A 745 -22.59 -2.18 -47.74
CA THR A 745 -21.85 -3.44 -47.60
C THR A 745 -22.80 -4.65 -47.53
N THR A 746 -22.26 -5.84 -47.77
CA THR A 746 -22.97 -7.11 -47.58
C THR A 746 -22.86 -7.57 -46.13
N LEU A 747 -23.79 -8.42 -45.68
CA LEU A 747 -23.75 -9.01 -44.33
C LEU A 747 -22.46 -9.80 -44.08
N SER A 748 -21.95 -10.49 -45.10
CA SER A 748 -20.71 -11.30 -45.02
C SER A 748 -19.50 -10.42 -44.75
N SER A 749 -19.36 -9.31 -45.47
CA SER A 749 -18.24 -8.38 -45.31
C SER A 749 -18.31 -7.60 -44.00
N MET A 750 -19.50 -7.18 -43.57
CA MET A 750 -19.70 -6.56 -42.27
C MET A 750 -19.19 -7.46 -41.13
N LYS A 751 -19.50 -8.76 -41.18
CA LYS A 751 -18.98 -9.74 -40.21
C LYS A 751 -17.47 -9.88 -40.24
N LYS A 752 -16.85 -9.92 -41.44
CA LYS A 752 -15.39 -10.00 -41.59
C LYS A 752 -14.69 -8.78 -40.99
N VAL A 753 -15.21 -7.59 -41.28
CA VAL A 753 -14.64 -6.33 -40.76
C VAL A 753 -14.83 -6.19 -39.25
N GLN A 754 -15.94 -6.68 -38.70
CA GLN A 754 -16.14 -6.78 -37.25
C GLN A 754 -15.13 -7.74 -36.60
N GLN A 755 -14.87 -8.90 -37.21
CA GLN A 755 -13.86 -9.85 -36.73
C GLN A 755 -12.45 -9.25 -36.76
N GLU A 756 -12.11 -8.52 -37.82
CA GLU A 756 -10.83 -7.82 -37.93
C GLU A 756 -10.67 -6.75 -36.85
N LEU A 757 -11.72 -5.97 -36.58
CA LEU A 757 -11.71 -4.97 -35.50
C LEU A 757 -11.48 -5.62 -34.13
N LEU A 758 -12.14 -6.73 -33.85
CA LEU A 758 -11.94 -7.48 -32.59
C LEU A 758 -10.51 -8.03 -32.50
N HIS A 759 -9.97 -8.57 -33.58
CA HIS A 759 -8.60 -9.06 -33.62
C HIS A 759 -7.59 -7.95 -33.30
N ILE A 760 -7.76 -6.76 -33.91
CA ILE A 760 -6.89 -5.61 -33.65
C ILE A 760 -6.99 -5.16 -32.18
N LYS A 761 -8.20 -5.11 -31.64
CA LYS A 761 -8.48 -4.63 -30.28
C LYS A 761 -7.96 -5.58 -29.20
N ASP A 762 -8.25 -6.87 -29.35
CA ASP A 762 -8.09 -7.86 -28.28
C ASP A 762 -6.77 -8.63 -28.38
N ILE A 763 -6.14 -8.65 -29.55
CA ILE A 763 -4.88 -9.38 -29.80
C ILE A 763 -3.75 -8.39 -30.12
N ASP A 764 -3.86 -7.64 -31.23
CA ASP A 764 -2.73 -6.84 -31.75
C ASP A 764 -2.31 -5.70 -30.80
N ILE A 765 -3.26 -4.95 -30.23
CA ILE A 765 -2.96 -3.82 -29.34
C ILE A 765 -2.33 -4.26 -28.00
N PRO A 766 -2.86 -5.30 -27.31
CA PRO A 766 -2.22 -5.87 -26.13
C PRO A 766 -0.82 -6.43 -26.41
N GLU A 767 -0.61 -7.13 -27.53
CA GLU A 767 0.71 -7.63 -27.92
C GLU A 767 1.70 -6.50 -28.16
N ASN A 768 1.31 -5.49 -28.96
CA ASN A 768 2.13 -4.30 -29.18
C ASN A 768 2.46 -3.55 -27.88
N SER A 769 1.57 -3.57 -26.88
CA SER A 769 1.83 -2.94 -25.57
C SER A 769 2.89 -3.71 -24.77
N LYS A 770 2.93 -5.04 -24.88
CA LYS A 770 3.99 -5.88 -24.30
C LYS A 770 5.33 -5.64 -25.00
N GLU A 771 5.34 -5.53 -26.33
CA GLU A 771 6.54 -5.19 -27.12
C GLU A 771 7.15 -3.85 -26.68
N ILE A 772 6.31 -2.82 -26.46
CA ILE A 772 6.75 -1.53 -25.93
C ILE A 772 7.38 -1.68 -24.53
N GLY A 773 6.74 -2.45 -23.64
CA GLY A 773 7.26 -2.70 -22.29
C GLY A 773 8.65 -3.37 -22.31
N TYR A 774 8.82 -4.41 -23.13
CA TYR A 774 10.10 -5.10 -23.30
C TYR A 774 11.18 -4.18 -23.90
N ALA A 775 10.82 -3.34 -24.86
CA ALA A 775 11.74 -2.36 -25.44
C ALA A 775 12.16 -1.26 -24.43
N MET A 776 11.31 -0.94 -23.45
CA MET A 776 11.60 0.04 -22.40
C MET A 776 12.60 -0.47 -21.35
N GLU A 777 12.63 -1.77 -21.09
CA GLU A 777 13.57 -2.38 -20.13
C GLU A 777 15.03 -2.34 -20.60
N LYS A 778 15.27 -2.16 -21.91
CA LYS A 778 16.60 -2.09 -22.52
C LYS A 778 17.34 -0.75 -22.33
N GLY A 779 16.80 0.17 -21.53
CA GLY A 779 17.52 1.36 -21.06
C GLY A 779 17.38 2.58 -21.97
N ASP A 780 18.32 2.80 -22.90
CA ASP A 780 18.43 4.09 -23.60
C ASP A 780 17.40 4.26 -24.73
N LEU A 781 16.31 4.98 -24.42
CA LEU A 781 15.14 5.13 -25.29
C LEU A 781 15.38 6.04 -26.50
N ARG A 782 16.43 6.87 -26.52
CA ARG A 782 16.65 7.85 -27.60
C ARG A 782 17.18 7.21 -28.90
N GLU A 783 17.92 6.11 -28.78
CA GLU A 783 18.52 5.39 -29.91
C GLU A 783 17.86 4.02 -30.21
N ASN A 784 16.91 3.58 -29.38
CA ASN A 784 16.29 2.27 -29.53
C ASN A 784 15.33 2.22 -30.75
N ALA A 785 15.78 1.59 -31.84
CA ALA A 785 15.01 1.38 -33.06
C ALA A 785 13.76 0.50 -32.85
N GLU A 786 13.84 -0.51 -31.97
CA GLU A 786 12.70 -1.39 -31.62
C GLU A 786 11.58 -0.59 -30.94
N TYR A 787 11.93 0.35 -30.06
CA TYR A 787 10.95 1.22 -29.40
C TYR A 787 10.25 2.17 -30.39
N LYS A 788 10.99 2.75 -31.33
CA LYS A 788 10.42 3.63 -32.38
C LYS A 788 9.47 2.85 -33.29
N ALA A 789 9.87 1.67 -33.75
CA ALA A 789 9.03 0.80 -34.57
C ALA A 789 7.75 0.35 -33.84
N ALA A 790 7.85 -0.03 -32.56
CA ALA A 790 6.68 -0.41 -31.75
C ALA A 790 5.72 0.77 -31.50
N LYS A 791 6.24 1.99 -31.42
CA LYS A 791 5.43 3.22 -31.33
C LYS A 791 4.72 3.56 -32.64
N GLU A 792 5.39 3.42 -33.77
CA GLU A 792 4.77 3.58 -35.09
C GLU A 792 3.68 2.54 -35.33
N ARG A 793 3.95 1.27 -34.97
CA ARG A 793 2.95 0.19 -35.02
C ARG A 793 1.76 0.49 -34.11
N GLN A 794 1.98 1.00 -32.90
CA GLN A 794 0.91 1.44 -31.99
C GLN A 794 0.01 2.49 -32.67
N SER A 795 0.61 3.51 -33.29
CA SER A 795 -0.13 4.56 -33.99
C SER A 795 -0.89 4.00 -35.18
N PHE A 796 -0.29 3.10 -35.96
CA PHE A 796 -0.95 2.46 -37.10
C PHE A 796 -2.18 1.64 -36.66
N LEU A 797 -2.04 0.79 -35.64
CA LEU A 797 -3.13 -0.02 -35.12
C LEU A 797 -4.27 0.84 -34.57
N GLN A 798 -3.97 1.90 -33.83
CA GLN A 798 -4.99 2.83 -33.33
C GLN A 798 -5.72 3.56 -34.45
N ASN A 799 -5.00 4.04 -35.47
CA ASN A 799 -5.60 4.69 -36.63
C ASN A 799 -6.49 3.72 -37.42
N LYS A 800 -6.03 2.48 -37.61
CA LYS A 800 -6.80 1.43 -38.29
C LYS A 800 -8.07 1.07 -37.51
N LEU A 801 -7.95 0.87 -36.20
CA LEU A 801 -9.08 0.59 -35.31
C LEU A 801 -10.13 1.72 -35.38
N ASN A 802 -9.70 2.97 -35.24
CA ASN A 802 -10.60 4.13 -35.29
C ASN A 802 -11.29 4.25 -36.66
N LYS A 803 -10.57 4.00 -37.75
CA LYS A 803 -11.14 4.00 -39.10
C LYS A 803 -12.20 2.91 -39.23
N LEU A 804 -11.90 1.67 -38.85
CA LEU A 804 -12.87 0.57 -38.89
C LEU A 804 -14.10 0.85 -38.02
N MET A 805 -13.93 1.40 -36.81
CA MET A 805 -15.04 1.81 -35.95
C MET A 805 -15.93 2.86 -36.62
N THR A 806 -15.31 3.87 -37.22
CA THR A 806 -16.02 4.96 -37.90
C THR A 806 -16.76 4.48 -39.14
N ASP A 807 -16.16 3.57 -39.89
CA ASP A 807 -16.72 2.99 -41.10
C ASP A 807 -17.88 2.04 -40.74
N ILE A 808 -17.71 1.16 -39.74
CA ILE A 808 -18.79 0.31 -39.19
C ILE A 808 -19.97 1.15 -38.69
N GLY A 809 -19.71 2.26 -38.00
CA GLY A 809 -20.77 3.14 -37.48
C GLY A 809 -21.63 3.80 -38.57
N ARG A 810 -21.09 3.93 -39.79
CA ARG A 810 -21.79 4.50 -40.96
C ARG A 810 -22.20 3.44 -41.99
N ALA A 811 -21.89 2.16 -41.75
CA ALA A 811 -22.15 1.07 -42.67
C ALA A 811 -23.66 0.73 -42.70
N THR A 812 -24.21 0.59 -43.90
CA THR A 812 -25.58 0.14 -44.15
C THR A 812 -25.53 -1.20 -44.87
N ILE A 813 -26.18 -2.21 -44.30
CA ILE A 813 -26.26 -3.55 -44.89
C ILE A 813 -27.38 -3.54 -45.94
N ILE A 814 -27.06 -3.96 -47.16
CA ILE A 814 -28.02 -4.12 -48.26
C ILE A 814 -28.24 -5.60 -48.52
N LYS A 815 -29.48 -6.00 -48.80
CA LYS A 815 -29.85 -7.35 -49.21
C LYS A 815 -30.23 -7.38 -50.69
N LYS A 816 -30.24 -8.57 -51.27
CA LYS A 816 -30.62 -8.78 -52.67
C LYS A 816 -32.03 -8.29 -52.97
N GLU A 817 -32.96 -8.48 -52.02
CA GLU A 817 -34.37 -8.08 -52.17
C GLU A 817 -34.55 -6.57 -52.29
N ASP A 818 -33.54 -5.78 -51.89
CA ASP A 818 -33.55 -4.32 -51.95
C ASP A 818 -33.15 -3.77 -53.35
N ILE A 819 -32.84 -4.65 -54.32
CA ILE A 819 -32.27 -4.27 -55.63
C ILE A 819 -33.18 -4.74 -56.77
N THR A 820 -33.56 -3.82 -57.67
CA THR A 820 -34.47 -4.11 -58.79
C THR A 820 -33.75 -4.45 -60.11
N GLY A 821 -32.47 -4.07 -60.28
CA GLY A 821 -31.67 -4.34 -61.47
C GLY A 821 -31.92 -3.41 -62.68
N ASP A 822 -32.70 -2.35 -62.52
CA ASP A 822 -33.06 -1.42 -63.61
C ASP A 822 -31.93 -0.46 -64.04
N PHE A 823 -30.95 -0.25 -63.16
CA PHE A 823 -29.78 0.60 -63.37
C PHE A 823 -28.61 0.06 -62.53
N ILE A 824 -27.39 0.49 -62.86
CA ILE A 824 -26.18 0.07 -62.16
C ILE A 824 -26.14 0.70 -60.76
N THR A 825 -26.15 -0.14 -59.73
CA THR A 825 -26.07 0.24 -58.31
C THR A 825 -25.29 -0.79 -57.50
N PHE A 826 -25.15 -0.60 -56.19
CA PHE A 826 -24.57 -1.61 -55.29
C PHE A 826 -25.31 -2.94 -55.44
N GLY A 827 -24.56 -4.04 -55.53
CA GLY A 827 -25.10 -5.40 -55.67
C GLY A 827 -25.53 -5.75 -57.08
N THR A 828 -25.10 -5.00 -58.10
CA THR A 828 -25.34 -5.33 -59.52
C THR A 828 -24.12 -5.94 -60.19
N LYS A 829 -24.35 -6.88 -61.11
CA LYS A 829 -23.39 -7.38 -62.09
C LYS A 829 -23.68 -6.73 -63.44
N VAL A 830 -22.66 -6.18 -64.07
CA VAL A 830 -22.78 -5.38 -65.29
C VAL A 830 -21.84 -5.88 -66.37
N GLU A 831 -22.36 -6.11 -67.57
CA GLU A 831 -21.56 -6.44 -68.76
C GLU A 831 -21.35 -5.15 -69.56
N LEU A 832 -20.09 -4.79 -69.79
CA LEU A 832 -19.70 -3.59 -70.54
C LEU A 832 -18.99 -3.99 -71.83
N MET A 833 -19.37 -3.36 -72.96
CA MET A 833 -18.63 -3.43 -74.22
C MET A 833 -17.65 -2.27 -74.32
N ASP A 834 -16.36 -2.56 -74.34
CA ASP A 834 -15.31 -1.58 -74.60
C ASP A 834 -15.30 -1.21 -76.09
N GLN A 835 -15.59 0.04 -76.43
CA GLN A 835 -15.62 0.53 -77.80
C GLN A 835 -14.21 0.80 -78.38
N ILE A 836 -13.16 0.79 -77.55
CA ILE A 836 -11.77 0.99 -77.96
C ILE A 836 -11.13 -0.36 -78.30
N SER A 837 -11.26 -1.35 -77.42
CA SER A 837 -10.70 -2.70 -77.62
C SER A 837 -11.66 -3.68 -78.30
N ASN A 838 -12.93 -3.31 -78.46
CA ASN A 838 -14.00 -4.15 -79.01
C ASN A 838 -14.18 -5.49 -78.27
N SER A 839 -14.00 -5.47 -76.94
CA SER A 839 -14.10 -6.63 -76.04
C SER A 839 -15.15 -6.41 -74.95
N THR A 840 -15.80 -7.47 -74.50
CA THR A 840 -16.74 -7.43 -73.36
C THR A 840 -16.05 -7.73 -72.04
N VAL A 841 -16.44 -7.03 -70.98
CA VAL A 841 -15.94 -7.23 -69.60
C VAL A 841 -17.10 -7.19 -68.61
N ASP A 842 -17.12 -8.16 -67.71
CA ASP A 842 -18.07 -8.22 -66.59
C ASP A 842 -17.48 -7.56 -65.34
N TYR A 843 -18.22 -6.66 -64.71
CA TYR A 843 -17.92 -6.10 -63.39
C TYR A 843 -19.03 -6.38 -62.39
N ILE A 844 -18.66 -6.53 -61.13
CA ILE A 844 -19.59 -6.59 -59.99
C ILE A 844 -19.39 -5.33 -59.17
N ILE A 845 -20.46 -4.58 -58.95
CA ILE A 845 -20.43 -3.31 -58.21
C ILE A 845 -20.80 -3.57 -56.75
N LEU A 846 -19.81 -3.51 -55.86
CA LEU A 846 -20.01 -3.67 -54.40
C LEU A 846 -19.32 -2.53 -53.64
N GLY A 847 -19.20 -2.66 -52.32
CA GLY A 847 -18.60 -1.66 -51.46
C GLY A 847 -17.07 -1.72 -51.44
N PRO A 848 -16.42 -0.75 -50.76
CA PRO A 848 -14.97 -0.73 -50.59
C PRO A 848 -14.41 -1.98 -49.90
N TRP A 849 -15.17 -2.61 -49.00
CA TRP A 849 -14.73 -3.79 -48.25
C TRP A 849 -14.77 -5.08 -49.07
N GLU A 850 -15.63 -5.14 -50.08
CA GLU A 850 -15.81 -6.27 -50.99
C GLU A 850 -14.89 -6.22 -52.21
N SER A 851 -14.28 -5.06 -52.48
CA SER A 851 -13.55 -4.79 -53.70
C SER A 851 -12.37 -5.74 -53.92
N ASN A 852 -12.33 -6.36 -55.10
CA ASN A 852 -11.30 -7.29 -55.51
C ASN A 852 -11.13 -7.23 -57.03
N THR A 853 -10.05 -6.56 -57.48
CA THR A 853 -9.77 -6.34 -58.91
C THR A 853 -9.48 -7.63 -59.67
N GLU A 854 -8.94 -8.67 -59.01
CA GLU A 854 -8.68 -9.97 -59.65
C GLU A 854 -9.97 -10.72 -59.97
N LYS A 855 -11.07 -10.40 -59.26
CA LYS A 855 -12.40 -10.99 -59.46
C LYS A 855 -13.36 -10.04 -60.18
N ASN A 856 -12.86 -8.93 -60.73
CA ASN A 856 -13.66 -7.84 -61.30
C ASN A 856 -14.75 -7.29 -60.35
N ILE A 857 -14.52 -7.35 -59.04
CA ILE A 857 -15.39 -6.71 -58.04
C ILE A 857 -14.83 -5.32 -57.79
N ILE A 858 -15.58 -4.29 -58.17
CA ILE A 858 -15.14 -2.90 -58.05
C ILE A 858 -16.04 -2.13 -57.08
N SER A 859 -15.44 -1.22 -56.32
CA SER A 859 -16.18 -0.35 -55.42
C SER A 859 -17.03 0.62 -56.22
N TYR A 860 -18.28 0.86 -55.81
CA TYR A 860 -19.05 1.99 -56.31
C TYR A 860 -18.39 3.36 -56.04
N GLN A 861 -17.47 3.45 -55.06
CA GLN A 861 -16.67 4.64 -54.78
C GLN A 861 -15.38 4.75 -55.62
N SER A 862 -15.04 3.72 -56.39
CA SER A 862 -13.88 3.77 -57.29
C SER A 862 -14.11 4.72 -58.47
N PRO A 863 -13.05 5.24 -59.13
CA PRO A 863 -13.23 6.10 -60.31
C PRO A 863 -14.14 5.48 -61.37
N LEU A 864 -13.90 4.22 -61.73
CA LEU A 864 -14.75 3.49 -62.68
C LEU A 864 -16.17 3.28 -62.14
N GLY A 865 -16.30 2.75 -60.91
CA GLY A 865 -17.61 2.50 -60.29
C GLY A 865 -18.49 3.74 -60.21
N SER A 866 -17.91 4.89 -59.84
CA SER A 866 -18.63 6.17 -59.75
C SER A 866 -19.14 6.70 -61.10
N HIS A 867 -18.50 6.34 -62.22
CA HIS A 867 -18.96 6.70 -63.57
C HIS A 867 -20.04 5.74 -64.09
N LEU A 868 -20.07 4.51 -63.56
CA LEU A 868 -21.05 3.48 -63.88
C LEU A 868 -22.34 3.61 -63.08
N LEU A 869 -22.31 4.18 -61.87
CA LEU A 869 -23.53 4.40 -61.07
C LEU A 869 -24.62 5.14 -61.85
N ASP A 870 -25.87 4.73 -61.63
CA ASP A 870 -27.10 5.27 -62.23
C ASP A 870 -27.25 5.02 -63.74
N ARG A 871 -26.29 4.36 -64.39
CA ARG A 871 -26.37 4.03 -65.82
C ARG A 871 -27.38 2.91 -66.07
N ARG A 872 -28.07 2.99 -67.20
CA ARG A 872 -29.07 2.03 -67.65
C ARG A 872 -28.55 1.22 -68.84
N LEU A 873 -29.30 0.19 -69.20
CA LEU A 873 -29.04 -0.60 -70.39
C LEU A 873 -28.89 0.31 -71.63
N LYS A 874 -27.83 0.11 -72.42
CA LYS A 874 -27.44 0.89 -73.61
C LYS A 874 -26.87 2.29 -73.35
N ASP A 875 -26.70 2.72 -72.10
CA ASP A 875 -26.01 3.97 -71.82
C ASP A 875 -24.52 3.87 -72.18
N GLU A 876 -23.97 4.99 -72.67
CA GLU A 876 -22.56 5.16 -73.01
C GLU A 876 -21.82 5.85 -71.84
N VAL A 877 -20.67 5.31 -71.45
CA VAL A 877 -19.83 5.81 -70.36
C VAL A 877 -18.44 6.12 -70.89
N LYS A 878 -18.12 7.41 -70.99
CA LYS A 878 -16.82 7.93 -71.43
C LYS A 878 -16.12 8.69 -70.31
N PHE A 879 -14.90 8.31 -69.96
CA PHE A 879 -14.09 9.02 -68.99
C PHE A 879 -12.59 8.73 -69.20
N ALA A 880 -11.72 9.59 -68.68
CA ALA A 880 -10.28 9.37 -68.70
C ALA A 880 -9.76 9.11 -67.28
N LEU A 881 -8.90 8.11 -67.11
CA LEU A 881 -8.23 7.81 -65.84
C LEU A 881 -6.75 7.53 -66.12
N ASN A 882 -5.86 8.28 -65.48
CA ASN A 882 -4.39 8.18 -65.64
C ASN A 882 -3.95 8.19 -67.13
N ASP A 883 -4.43 9.18 -67.88
CA ASP A 883 -4.16 9.37 -69.32
C ASP A 883 -4.62 8.23 -70.25
N LYS A 884 -5.44 7.29 -69.75
CA LYS A 884 -6.15 6.30 -70.56
C LYS A 884 -7.61 6.68 -70.72
N GLU A 885 -8.08 6.70 -71.95
CA GLU A 885 -9.50 6.88 -72.26
C GLU A 885 -10.24 5.55 -72.11
N TYR A 886 -11.40 5.61 -71.50
CA TYR A 886 -12.33 4.51 -71.33
C TYR A 886 -13.64 4.87 -72.03
N HIS A 887 -14.14 3.95 -72.84
CA HIS A 887 -15.39 4.12 -73.56
C HIS A 887 -16.19 2.82 -73.54
N TYR A 888 -17.20 2.77 -72.68
CA TYR A 888 -18.03 1.59 -72.46
C TYR A 888 -19.49 1.81 -72.90
N ILE A 889 -20.14 0.75 -73.38
CA ILE A 889 -21.60 0.67 -73.52
C ILE A 889 -22.13 -0.42 -72.60
N VAL A 890 -23.18 -0.13 -71.84
CA VAL A 890 -23.82 -1.10 -70.93
C VAL A 890 -24.66 -2.11 -71.72
N ASN A 891 -24.20 -3.36 -71.81
CA ASN A 891 -24.91 -4.43 -72.53
C ASN A 891 -25.96 -5.12 -71.67
N LYS A 892 -25.67 -5.32 -70.38
CA LYS A 892 -26.49 -6.11 -69.47
C LYS A 892 -26.33 -5.65 -68.02
N ILE A 893 -27.42 -5.66 -67.26
CA ILE A 893 -27.45 -5.41 -65.82
C ILE A 893 -28.24 -6.55 -65.17
N GLU A 894 -27.65 -7.20 -64.17
CA GLU A 894 -28.30 -8.26 -63.38
C GLU A 894 -28.06 -8.01 -61.89
N VAL A 895 -28.97 -8.47 -61.04
CA VAL A 895 -28.74 -8.47 -59.59
C VAL A 895 -27.73 -9.58 -59.27
N TYR A 896 -26.62 -9.20 -58.62
CA TYR A 896 -25.60 -10.14 -58.18
C TYR A 896 -26.09 -10.92 -56.95
N ASP A 897 -25.67 -12.18 -56.84
CA ASP A 897 -26.02 -13.03 -55.70
C ASP A 897 -24.89 -12.95 -54.66
N PHE A 898 -25.15 -12.30 -53.51
CA PHE A 898 -24.14 -11.95 -52.51
C PHE A 898 -24.56 -12.18 -51.06
#